data_AF-A0A7W5H9C2-F1
#
_entry.id   AF-A0A7W5H9C2-F1
#
_cell.length_a   1.000
_cell.length_b   1.000
_cell.length_c   1.000
_cell.angle_alpha   90.00
_cell.angle_beta   90.00
_cell.angle_gamma   90.00
#
_symmetry.space_group_name_H-M   'P 1'
#
loop_
_entity.id
_entity.type
_entity.pdbx_description
1 polymer ?
#
loop_
_entity_poly.entity_id
_entity_poly.type
_entity_poly.pdbx_seq_one_letter_code
_entity_poly.pdbx_strand_id
1 'polypeptide(L)'
;MIQLPNSDDAADQDPSRSGRGPRNPAAGENTSAAGNVNMASVLEALRKTKAGMQRLGDRLSEPLAVVGIGCRFPAAPSPDAFWNLLQNGDAADTHAGDRWSSELASGQEKQPGRITANRVGWLDQIDQFDAAFFGISGREAVSLDPQQRLLLEVAWETLENAGIAPQSCRGRRVGAFVGMCSNDYLYRLTRRDPEAIDTYMSTGNAHGAAAGRLSYVMDWRGPSVAVDTACSSSLTAVHLAARSLRYGDCDMAIAMGVNVILAPELSISLSQAGMLSPTGRCHAFSSDADGFVRGEGCGAVLLKRLSDAVKDNDPIYCVVRGSATNQDGRSVGLTAPNGHAQQAVIRAAIADARLSAEQIDYLETHGTGTPLGDPIEIDALRQVFAPSREPSRPLRIGSVKTNVGHLEGAAGIAGIIKVILSLKNRCLPPHLHCDRLSEAIDWNWPVEVTRDKQSWESPQPRVAGISSFGFGGSNAHVILSDAPAVHPLSPAASPEGTVVARPVASGLELESGLEPINNAGPSLFVLSAKSSLALRQYAAKFVDALSTQPQSLSDVCFSVATTRDCFEHRMGIVAESLEELIDELRRFADGNPSSRVISEVSASENRLIGDDRVCLLRGVAMSFLRGETIEWKDHFPPTAKRVTLPTYPFQRSRRWLDDAPVCLPMSAICPSEIASIDKSLTQRDNNAGDPKSVAASATNDTLLSSLLQRKLNLAGDETIFETDLSSFSYLHDHVVRGMTLFPAAGLVELALAAGKAVSPALNAIESLQIARPLPIRSDGPTWVQVIVSPGEQNRRLRVATLDASNGGSWRTVAECQLKTQTPQTGVNRTAAITDDIEFSRDELAADHEITNHEHYQIMRDAGLNYGDTFRGLRSRRDAVVGQRIVSIGETGLPETLDSHGYQMHPAWLDACLQVAAGLIPESQNAWIPVGFDRISAHRIPAQNQPLRVMATRQGSDDLSAIDDSLSIDLTINDGSGQLVMTIEGLTLTPIAILPTGNKPTADDICETTAGTSPERSPAEIREHLHERIAEIMGLELDEVPLAQSLDALGLDSLMAFELRDEMQQDFGIEVPLDLFFEASTLDTFLNQVIERIATVDPPVANEDGWVEGAL
;
A
#
# COMPACT_ATOMS: atom_id res chain seq x y z
N MET A 1 -52.23 17.44 7.00
CA MET A 1 -53.15 16.30 6.94
C MET A 1 -52.29 15.06 6.76
N ILE A 2 -51.97 14.36 7.85
CA ILE A 2 -51.32 13.05 7.79
C ILE A 2 -52.06 12.19 8.80
N GLN A 3 -52.84 11.23 8.29
CA GLN A 3 -53.51 10.18 9.05
C GLN A 3 -52.48 9.14 9.49
N LEU A 4 -52.53 8.76 10.76
CA LEU A 4 -51.88 7.57 11.29
C LEU A 4 -52.80 6.36 11.06
N PRO A 5 -52.27 5.15 10.77
CA PRO A 5 -53.08 3.94 10.81
C PRO A 5 -53.20 3.42 12.25
N ASN A 6 -54.43 3.05 12.60
CA ASN A 6 -54.78 2.37 13.84
C ASN A 6 -54.30 0.92 13.83
N SER A 7 -53.90 0.50 15.02
CA SER A 7 -53.80 -0.87 15.52
C SER A 7 -55.16 -1.60 15.53
N ASP A 8 -55.14 -2.91 15.30
CA ASP A 8 -56.05 -3.87 15.95
C ASP A 8 -55.44 -5.29 15.97
N ASP A 9 -55.80 -6.02 17.03
CA ASP A 9 -55.65 -7.46 17.33
C ASP A 9 -54.26 -8.05 17.63
N ALA A 10 -54.05 -8.97 18.58
CA ALA A 10 -54.80 -9.49 19.72
C ALA A 10 -53.86 -10.39 20.57
N ALA A 11 -53.90 -10.22 21.89
CA ALA A 11 -53.98 -11.27 22.92
C ALA A 11 -53.02 -12.50 22.96
N ASP A 12 -52.20 -12.58 24.04
CA ASP A 12 -52.02 -13.77 24.90
C ASP A 12 -51.24 -13.37 26.17
N GLN A 13 -51.87 -13.28 27.35
CA GLN A 13 -51.88 -14.26 28.47
C GLN A 13 -50.50 -14.85 28.85
N ASP A 14 -49.95 -14.42 30.01
CA ASP A 14 -49.90 -15.21 31.26
C ASP A 14 -49.31 -14.36 32.42
N PRO A 15 -49.78 -14.49 33.67
CA PRO A 15 -49.45 -13.60 34.79
C PRO A 15 -48.44 -14.23 35.75
N SER A 16 -47.59 -13.43 36.39
CA SER A 16 -47.36 -13.50 37.84
C SER A 16 -46.25 -12.55 38.32
N ARG A 17 -46.62 -11.79 39.37
CA ARG A 17 -45.87 -11.53 40.63
C ARG A 17 -45.95 -10.07 41.08
N SER A 18 -46.96 -9.85 41.93
CA SER A 18 -46.91 -9.15 43.21
C SER A 18 -45.72 -8.24 43.53
N GLY A 19 -45.99 -6.98 43.90
CA GLY A 19 -44.99 -6.18 44.61
C GLY A 19 -45.31 -4.73 44.92
N ARG A 20 -46.26 -4.49 45.83
CA ARG A 20 -46.29 -3.38 46.82
C ARG A 20 -46.10 -1.92 46.33
N GLY A 21 -47.18 -1.13 46.45
CA GLY A 21 -47.09 0.33 46.59
C GLY A 21 -46.51 0.77 47.94
N PRO A 22 -46.31 2.09 48.12
CA PRO A 22 -47.18 2.82 49.04
C PRO A 22 -47.71 4.12 48.41
N ARG A 23 -49.03 4.34 48.46
CA ARG A 23 -49.72 5.18 49.46
C ARG A 23 -49.40 6.68 49.37
N ASN A 24 -50.32 7.35 48.69
CA ASN A 24 -50.66 8.76 48.86
C ASN A 24 -51.39 8.95 50.22
N PRO A 25 -51.25 10.10 50.90
CA PRO A 25 -52.35 10.69 51.66
C PRO A 25 -52.59 12.12 51.14
N ALA A 26 -53.74 12.36 50.52
CA ALA A 26 -54.97 12.81 51.16
C ALA A 26 -55.14 14.33 50.98
N ALA A 27 -56.01 14.70 50.03
CA ALA A 27 -56.61 16.01 49.93
C ALA A 27 -58.11 15.85 50.19
N GLY A 28 -58.59 16.49 51.26
CA GLY A 28 -60.00 16.71 51.52
C GLY A 28 -60.40 18.12 51.07
N GLU A 29 -61.45 18.15 50.25
CA GLU A 29 -62.51 19.16 50.14
C GLU A 29 -62.21 20.57 49.57
N ASN A 30 -62.77 20.75 48.36
CA ASN A 30 -63.66 21.84 47.94
C ASN A 30 -63.17 23.29 47.94
N THR A 31 -62.87 23.84 46.75
CA THR A 31 -63.84 24.54 45.87
C THR A 31 -63.17 25.63 45.01
N SER A 32 -63.55 25.62 43.73
CA SER A 32 -63.52 26.73 42.77
C SER A 32 -62.23 27.56 42.63
N ALA A 33 -61.38 27.14 41.71
CA ALA A 33 -60.79 28.08 40.76
C ALA A 33 -60.70 27.38 39.40
N ALA A 34 -61.66 27.69 38.52
CA ALA A 34 -61.47 27.50 37.09
C ALA A 34 -60.26 28.37 36.71
N GLY A 35 -59.08 27.76 36.71
CA GLY A 35 -57.87 28.37 36.21
C GLY A 35 -58.02 28.51 34.71
N ASN A 36 -58.52 29.67 34.27
CA ASN A 36 -58.44 30.14 32.90
C ASN A 36 -57.05 29.81 32.37
N VAL A 37 -56.95 28.82 31.49
CA VAL A 37 -55.76 28.63 30.67
C VAL A 37 -55.63 29.92 29.89
N ASN A 38 -54.72 30.78 30.31
CA ASN A 38 -54.50 32.06 29.68
C ASN A 38 -54.04 31.78 28.26
N MET A 39 -54.91 32.00 27.27
CA MET A 39 -54.60 31.73 25.87
C MET A 39 -53.32 32.47 25.44
N ALA A 40 -53.01 33.62 26.06
CA ALA A 40 -51.74 34.33 25.82
C ALA A 40 -50.52 33.55 26.34
N SER A 41 -50.61 32.84 27.47
CA SER A 41 -49.49 32.03 27.98
C SER A 41 -49.28 30.76 27.15
N VAL A 42 -50.35 30.16 26.61
CA VAL A 42 -50.25 29.03 25.69
C VAL A 42 -49.67 29.46 24.34
N LEU A 43 -50.11 30.59 23.79
CA LEU A 43 -49.55 31.16 22.56
C LEU A 43 -48.07 31.55 22.73
N GLU A 44 -47.69 32.08 23.89
CA GLU A 44 -46.30 32.40 24.19
C GLU A 44 -45.43 31.14 24.35
N ALA A 45 -45.96 30.09 25.00
CA ALA A 45 -45.29 28.79 25.07
C ALA A 45 -45.10 28.17 23.68
N LEU A 46 -46.14 28.18 22.83
CA LEU A 46 -46.03 27.70 21.44
C LEU A 46 -45.05 28.51 20.60
N ARG A 47 -44.99 29.84 20.78
CA ARG A 47 -43.99 30.70 20.13
C ARG A 47 -42.57 30.36 20.59
N LYS A 48 -42.36 30.16 21.89
CA LYS A 48 -41.06 29.75 22.45
C LYS A 48 -40.64 28.38 21.96
N THR A 49 -41.56 27.41 21.90
CA THR A 49 -41.29 26.07 21.36
C THR A 49 -40.96 26.13 19.87
N LYS A 50 -41.74 26.88 19.07
CA LYS A 50 -41.46 27.07 17.64
C LYS A 50 -40.12 27.76 17.41
N ALA A 51 -39.81 28.81 18.17
CA ALA A 51 -38.52 29.48 18.11
C ALA A 51 -37.37 28.60 18.62
N GLY A 52 -37.62 27.69 19.56
CA GLY A 52 -36.67 26.67 20.02
C GLY A 52 -36.37 25.64 18.94
N MET A 53 -37.41 25.11 18.29
CA MET A 53 -37.29 24.17 17.16
C MET A 53 -36.57 24.82 15.98
N GLN A 54 -36.88 26.07 15.66
CA GLN A 54 -36.22 26.80 14.57
C GLN A 54 -34.74 27.01 14.88
N ARG A 55 -34.38 27.47 16.09
CA ARG A 55 -32.97 27.62 16.51
C ARG A 55 -32.21 26.28 16.49
N LEU A 56 -32.85 25.20 16.91
CA LEU A 56 -32.25 23.87 16.82
C LEU A 56 -32.03 23.45 15.37
N GLY A 57 -33.02 23.67 14.50
CA GLY A 57 -32.91 23.43 13.06
C GLY A 57 -31.81 24.25 12.42
N ASP A 58 -31.70 25.53 12.75
CA ASP A 58 -30.66 26.43 12.24
C ASP A 58 -29.26 25.98 12.68
N ARG A 59 -29.10 25.60 13.95
CA ARG A 59 -27.84 25.05 14.48
C ARG A 59 -27.45 23.72 13.83
N LEU A 60 -28.41 22.81 13.64
CA LEU A 60 -28.16 21.51 13.03
C LEU A 60 -27.86 21.58 11.52
N SER A 61 -28.22 22.69 10.88
CA SER A 61 -27.85 22.97 9.48
C SER A 61 -26.84 24.10 9.34
N GLU A 62 -26.16 24.47 10.43
CA GLU A 62 -25.19 25.56 10.37
C GLU A 62 -24.07 25.19 9.39
N PRO A 63 -23.72 26.07 8.44
CA PRO A 63 -22.56 25.86 7.58
C PRO A 63 -21.27 25.84 8.40
N LEU A 64 -20.30 25.04 7.97
CA LEU A 64 -19.03 24.90 8.68
C LEU A 64 -17.91 25.53 7.86
N ALA A 65 -17.10 26.37 8.48
CA ALA A 65 -15.93 26.96 7.85
C ALA A 65 -14.78 25.96 7.84
N VAL A 66 -14.13 25.81 6.68
CA VAL A 66 -12.78 25.24 6.62
C VAL A 66 -11.80 26.37 6.91
N VAL A 67 -11.17 26.32 8.09
CA VAL A 67 -10.27 27.38 8.57
C VAL A 67 -8.80 27.08 8.36
N GLY A 68 -8.43 25.83 8.11
CA GLY A 68 -7.06 25.45 7.78
C GLY A 68 -7.01 24.17 6.96
N ILE A 69 -5.97 24.04 6.15
CA ILE A 69 -5.69 22.86 5.32
C ILE A 69 -4.22 22.46 5.45
N GLY A 70 -3.95 21.16 5.35
CA GLY A 70 -2.60 20.61 5.31
C GLY A 70 -2.58 19.33 4.49
N CYS A 71 -1.50 19.09 3.76
CA CYS A 71 -1.33 17.83 3.02
C CYS A 71 0.13 17.50 2.74
N ARG A 72 0.35 16.19 2.59
CA ARG A 72 1.51 15.59 1.94
C ARG A 72 1.00 14.57 0.96
N PHE A 73 1.15 14.89 -0.31
CA PHE A 73 0.78 14.04 -1.44
C PHE A 73 2.02 13.79 -2.30
N PRO A 74 1.97 12.82 -3.23
CA PRO A 74 3.09 12.50 -4.10
C PRO A 74 3.56 13.74 -4.85
N ALA A 75 4.88 13.99 -4.83
CA ALA A 75 5.52 15.21 -5.37
C ALA A 75 4.98 16.56 -4.82
N ALA A 76 4.16 16.55 -3.76
CA ALA A 76 3.46 17.72 -3.24
C ALA A 76 3.45 17.74 -1.70
N PRO A 77 4.51 18.24 -1.05
CA PRO A 77 4.64 18.25 0.41
C PRO A 77 3.83 19.35 1.12
N SER A 78 3.02 20.13 0.39
CA SER A 78 2.19 21.22 0.95
C SER A 78 1.00 21.54 0.03
N PRO A 79 -0.04 22.26 0.51
CA PRO A 79 -1.16 22.67 -0.33
C PRO A 79 -0.77 23.52 -1.54
N ASP A 80 0.21 24.41 -1.40
CA ASP A 80 0.68 25.24 -2.53
C ASP A 80 1.48 24.41 -3.55
N ALA A 81 2.29 23.46 -3.08
CA ALA A 81 2.96 22.51 -3.98
C ALA A 81 1.94 21.60 -4.70
N PHE A 82 0.87 21.20 -4.01
CA PHE A 82 -0.20 20.41 -4.61
C PHE A 82 -0.96 21.19 -5.67
N TRP A 83 -1.24 22.49 -5.45
CA TRP A 83 -1.81 23.33 -6.50
C TRP A 83 -0.94 23.44 -7.75
N ASN A 84 0.39 23.49 -7.58
CA ASN A 84 1.32 23.48 -8.71
C ASN A 84 1.29 22.14 -9.45
N LEU A 85 1.25 21.02 -8.72
CA LEU A 85 1.12 19.68 -9.29
C LEU A 85 -0.18 19.54 -10.10
N LEU A 86 -1.32 19.92 -9.53
CA LEU A 86 -2.64 19.81 -10.17
C LEU A 86 -2.71 20.52 -11.52
N GLN A 87 -1.91 21.57 -11.73
CA GLN A 87 -1.94 22.33 -12.98
C GLN A 87 -1.23 21.62 -14.14
N ASN A 88 -0.16 20.85 -13.89
CA ASN A 88 0.71 20.36 -14.97
C ASN A 88 1.38 18.99 -14.70
N GLY A 89 1.05 18.29 -13.62
CA GLY A 89 1.81 17.13 -13.15
C GLY A 89 0.99 15.87 -12.93
N ASP A 90 1.65 14.75 -13.23
CA ASP A 90 1.24 13.38 -12.93
C ASP A 90 2.31 12.76 -12.02
N ALA A 91 1.98 12.64 -10.73
CA ALA A 91 2.82 12.00 -9.73
C ALA A 91 2.47 10.52 -9.51
N ALA A 92 1.40 10.03 -10.15
CA ALA A 92 1.00 8.62 -10.11
C ALA A 92 1.89 7.74 -11.02
N ASP A 93 2.64 8.37 -11.92
CA ASP A 93 3.51 7.70 -12.90
C ASP A 93 4.85 7.20 -12.33
N THR A 94 4.99 6.98 -11.02
CA THR A 94 6.29 6.61 -10.43
C THR A 94 6.42 5.10 -10.24
N HIS A 95 7.53 4.49 -10.68
CA HIS A 95 7.77 3.06 -10.51
C HIS A 95 7.94 2.66 -9.03
N ALA A 96 7.62 1.42 -8.65
CA ALA A 96 7.67 0.99 -7.24
C ALA A 96 9.05 1.06 -6.57
N GLY A 97 10.12 1.09 -7.38
CA GLY A 97 11.49 1.28 -6.90
C GLY A 97 11.89 0.30 -5.80
N ASP A 98 12.62 0.78 -4.80
CA ASP A 98 13.28 -0.01 -3.75
C ASP A 98 12.34 -0.59 -2.67
N ARG A 99 11.01 -0.34 -2.73
CA ARG A 99 10.09 -0.76 -1.65
C ARG A 99 9.68 -2.23 -1.71
N TRP A 100 9.64 -2.82 -2.90
CA TRP A 100 9.51 -4.27 -3.11
C TRP A 100 10.14 -4.67 -4.44
N SER A 101 10.59 -5.92 -4.54
CA SER A 101 11.29 -6.45 -5.72
C SER A 101 10.51 -6.18 -7.00
N SER A 102 11.22 -5.77 -8.07
CA SER A 102 10.66 -5.65 -9.41
C SER A 102 10.09 -6.97 -9.93
N GLU A 103 10.51 -8.10 -9.35
CA GLU A 103 9.98 -9.42 -9.65
C GLU A 103 8.49 -9.52 -9.29
N LEU A 104 7.97 -8.79 -8.31
CA LEU A 104 6.53 -8.86 -8.01
C LEU A 104 5.65 -8.27 -9.11
N ALA A 105 6.20 -7.51 -10.06
CA ALA A 105 5.46 -7.00 -11.20
C ALA A 105 5.36 -8.06 -12.30
N SER A 106 4.15 -8.38 -12.75
CA SER A 106 3.92 -9.22 -13.95
C SER A 106 3.80 -8.41 -15.24
N GLY A 107 3.82 -7.08 -15.15
CA GLY A 107 3.43 -6.23 -16.28
C GLY A 107 1.92 -6.37 -16.54
N GLN A 108 1.48 -6.15 -17.79
CA GLN A 108 0.05 -6.07 -18.09
C GLN A 108 -0.72 -7.39 -17.94
N GLU A 109 -0.02 -8.53 -17.86
CA GLU A 109 -0.66 -9.82 -17.67
C GLU A 109 -1.02 -10.07 -16.20
N LYS A 110 -2.24 -10.56 -15.99
CA LYS A 110 -2.71 -11.04 -14.70
C LYS A 110 -2.05 -12.40 -14.43
N GLN A 111 -1.19 -12.46 -13.41
CA GLN A 111 -0.55 -13.70 -12.97
C GLN A 111 -0.77 -13.90 -11.45
N PRO A 112 -1.11 -15.11 -10.98
CA PRO A 112 -1.27 -15.40 -9.56
C PRO A 112 -0.04 -14.98 -8.74
N GLY A 113 -0.26 -14.29 -7.63
CA GLY A 113 0.81 -13.82 -6.74
C GLY A 113 1.64 -12.64 -7.26
N ARG A 114 1.30 -12.07 -8.42
CA ARG A 114 1.97 -10.90 -9.01
C ARG A 114 1.06 -9.67 -9.02
N ILE A 115 1.67 -8.51 -9.26
CA ILE A 115 1.04 -7.19 -9.35
C ILE A 115 1.03 -6.78 -10.83
N THR A 116 -0.15 -6.50 -11.39
CA THR A 116 -0.35 -6.17 -12.81
C THR A 116 0.20 -4.79 -13.22
N ALA A 117 0.56 -3.94 -12.26
CA ALA A 117 1.22 -2.67 -12.56
C ALA A 117 2.20 -2.26 -11.47
N ASN A 118 3.34 -1.75 -11.93
CA ASN A 118 4.44 -1.35 -11.07
C ASN A 118 4.50 0.16 -10.83
N ARG A 119 3.39 0.88 -11.03
CA ARG A 119 3.31 2.34 -10.83
C ARG A 119 2.47 2.67 -9.60
N VAL A 120 2.92 3.66 -8.83
CA VAL A 120 2.31 4.11 -7.57
C VAL A 120 2.59 5.61 -7.40
N GLY A 121 1.63 6.33 -6.82
CA GLY A 121 1.88 7.68 -6.31
C GLY A 121 2.64 7.65 -4.98
N TRP A 122 3.98 7.73 -5.00
CA TRP A 122 4.80 7.59 -3.79
C TRP A 122 4.93 8.86 -2.96
N LEU A 123 4.96 8.70 -1.64
CA LEU A 123 5.53 9.69 -0.74
C LEU A 123 7.04 9.49 -0.57
N ASP A 124 7.76 10.60 -0.49
CA ASP A 124 9.17 10.61 -0.11
C ASP A 124 9.34 10.57 1.41
N GLN A 125 10.48 10.05 1.88
CA GLN A 125 10.95 10.18 3.27
C GLN A 125 9.95 9.68 4.34
N ILE A 126 9.12 8.70 4.01
CA ILE A 126 8.17 8.08 4.96
C ILE A 126 8.87 7.43 6.16
N ASP A 127 10.16 7.14 6.01
CA ASP A 127 11.01 6.59 7.05
C ASP A 127 11.51 7.64 8.04
N GLN A 128 11.23 8.93 7.85
CA GLN A 128 11.73 10.01 8.68
C GLN A 128 10.63 10.68 9.52
N PHE A 129 10.95 11.04 10.76
CA PHE A 129 10.01 11.66 11.70
C PHE A 129 10.71 12.41 12.84
N ASP A 130 10.18 13.59 13.21
CA ASP A 130 10.67 14.38 14.34
C ASP A 130 10.05 13.93 15.68
N ALA A 131 10.43 12.74 16.13
CA ALA A 131 9.87 12.12 17.34
C ALA A 131 10.04 13.00 18.60
N ALA A 132 11.20 13.64 18.77
CA ALA A 132 11.48 14.48 19.93
C ALA A 132 10.59 15.73 19.97
N PHE A 133 10.22 16.27 18.82
CA PHE A 133 9.26 17.37 18.74
C PHE A 133 7.91 17.01 19.37
N PHE A 134 7.42 15.79 19.14
CA PHE A 134 6.14 15.33 19.68
C PHE A 134 6.25 14.64 21.05
N GLY A 135 7.44 14.65 21.68
CA GLY A 135 7.66 13.99 22.97
C GLY A 135 7.63 12.46 22.89
N ILE A 136 7.91 11.90 21.72
CA ILE A 136 7.92 10.45 21.45
C ILE A 136 9.37 9.97 21.52
N SER A 137 9.60 8.86 22.24
CA SER A 137 10.95 8.30 22.37
C SER A 137 11.43 7.71 21.05
N GLY A 138 12.75 7.69 20.81
CA GLY A 138 13.31 7.08 19.59
C GLY A 138 12.97 5.60 19.43
N ARG A 139 12.82 4.86 20.55
CA ARG A 139 12.41 3.45 20.56
C ARG A 139 10.96 3.29 20.12
N GLU A 140 10.05 4.05 20.74
CA GLU A 140 8.64 4.03 20.36
C GLU A 140 8.45 4.45 18.90
N ALA A 141 9.15 5.49 18.46
CA ALA A 141 9.03 6.04 17.12
C ALA A 141 9.33 5.03 16.01
N VAL A 142 10.20 4.04 16.26
CA VAL A 142 10.47 2.94 15.31
C VAL A 142 9.27 2.01 15.17
N SER A 143 8.54 1.73 16.26
CA SER A 143 7.35 0.88 16.25
C SER A 143 6.08 1.58 15.79
N LEU A 144 6.09 2.92 15.63
CA LEU A 144 4.93 3.67 15.14
C LEU A 144 4.74 3.48 13.64
N ASP A 145 3.53 3.14 13.21
CA ASP A 145 3.13 3.21 11.81
C ASP A 145 3.43 4.61 11.25
N PRO A 146 4.15 4.71 10.10
CA PRO A 146 4.39 5.97 9.39
C PRO A 146 3.12 6.81 9.17
N GLN A 147 1.95 6.17 9.04
CA GLN A 147 0.67 6.87 8.97
C GLN A 147 0.41 7.72 10.22
N GLN A 148 0.67 7.22 11.43
CA GLN A 148 0.51 7.98 12.67
C GLN A 148 1.47 9.18 12.75
N ARG A 149 2.68 9.01 12.20
CA ARG A 149 3.70 10.06 12.17
C ARG A 149 3.32 11.19 11.22
N LEU A 150 2.85 10.84 10.03
CA LEU A 150 2.30 11.78 9.05
C LEU A 150 1.11 12.55 9.62
N LEU A 151 0.19 11.85 10.31
CA LEU A 151 -0.95 12.49 10.96
C LEU A 151 -0.50 13.55 11.96
N LEU A 152 0.51 13.28 12.80
CA LEU A 152 1.00 14.26 13.79
C LEU A 152 1.58 15.52 13.14
N GLU A 153 2.43 15.35 12.13
CA GLU A 153 3.06 16.47 11.42
C GLU A 153 2.03 17.27 10.61
N VAL A 154 1.15 16.60 9.85
CA VAL A 154 0.13 17.28 9.04
C VAL A 154 -0.92 17.96 9.91
N ALA A 155 -1.30 17.39 11.06
CA ALA A 155 -2.22 18.04 12.00
C ALA A 155 -1.62 19.33 12.56
N TRP A 156 -0.33 19.31 12.92
CA TRP A 156 0.40 20.50 13.36
C TRP A 156 0.43 21.58 12.28
N GLU A 157 0.83 21.21 11.06
CA GLU A 157 0.90 22.08 9.89
C GLU A 157 -0.48 22.71 9.58
N THR A 158 -1.55 21.94 9.74
CA THR A 158 -2.94 22.39 9.49
C THR A 158 -3.38 23.46 10.50
N LEU A 159 -3.02 23.32 11.78
CA LEU A 159 -3.29 24.34 12.80
C LEU A 159 -2.49 25.62 12.53
N GLU A 160 -1.21 25.50 12.20
CA GLU A 160 -0.39 26.65 11.81
C GLU A 160 -0.90 27.35 10.55
N ASN A 161 -1.40 26.57 9.58
CA ASN A 161 -2.06 27.09 8.38
C ASN A 161 -3.34 27.87 8.71
N ALA A 162 -4.11 27.40 9.70
CA ALA A 162 -5.29 28.11 10.21
C ALA A 162 -4.98 29.40 10.98
N GLY A 163 -3.70 29.71 11.21
CA GLY A 163 -3.31 30.82 12.06
C GLY A 163 -3.61 30.55 13.55
N ILE A 164 -3.60 29.29 13.96
CA ILE A 164 -3.85 28.86 15.34
C ILE A 164 -2.58 28.24 15.89
N ALA A 165 -2.04 28.83 16.96
CA ALA A 165 -0.90 28.28 17.68
C ALA A 165 -1.30 26.92 18.31
N PRO A 166 -0.67 25.78 17.96
CA PRO A 166 -1.13 24.47 18.40
C PRO A 166 -1.27 24.31 19.92
N GLN A 167 -0.36 24.89 20.73
CA GLN A 167 -0.48 24.83 22.19
C GLN A 167 -1.69 25.61 22.74
N SER A 168 -2.22 26.60 22.00
CA SER A 168 -3.46 27.28 22.38
C SER A 168 -4.70 26.37 22.32
N CYS A 169 -4.56 25.18 21.71
CA CYS A 169 -5.61 24.17 21.64
C CYS A 169 -5.61 23.16 22.79
N ARG A 170 -4.59 23.16 23.66
CA ARG A 170 -4.49 22.22 24.78
C ARG A 170 -5.66 22.37 25.74
N GLY A 171 -6.22 21.25 26.19
CA GLY A 171 -7.38 21.17 27.07
C GLY A 171 -8.72 21.54 26.41
N ARG A 172 -8.74 22.00 25.15
CA ARG A 172 -9.99 22.37 24.44
C ARG A 172 -10.69 21.14 23.88
N ARG A 173 -12.00 21.27 23.63
CA ARG A 173 -12.82 20.25 22.96
C ARG A 173 -12.60 20.28 21.45
N VAL A 174 -11.39 19.91 21.03
CA VAL A 174 -11.07 19.66 19.63
C VAL A 174 -11.33 18.19 19.33
N GLY A 175 -12.16 17.90 18.31
CA GLY A 175 -12.38 16.53 17.85
C GLY A 175 -11.34 16.11 16.79
N ALA A 176 -10.92 14.86 16.80
CA ALA A 176 -10.02 14.26 15.81
C ALA A 176 -10.73 13.11 15.10
N PHE A 177 -10.91 13.24 13.78
CA PHE A 177 -11.58 12.24 12.95
C PHE A 177 -10.64 11.82 11.83
N VAL A 178 -10.19 10.57 11.84
CA VAL A 178 -9.13 10.07 10.96
C VAL A 178 -9.68 8.96 10.08
N GLY A 179 -9.68 9.17 8.76
CA GLY A 179 -9.96 8.13 7.77
C GLY A 179 -8.69 7.35 7.41
N MET A 180 -8.70 6.03 7.62
CA MET A 180 -7.59 5.13 7.25
C MET A 180 -8.11 3.70 7.09
N CYS A 181 -7.48 2.91 6.22
CA CYS A 181 -7.98 1.56 5.89
C CYS A 181 -6.90 0.47 5.77
N SER A 182 -5.61 0.83 5.76
CA SER A 182 -4.51 -0.14 5.68
C SER A 182 -3.76 -0.26 7.01
N ASN A 183 -3.11 -1.41 7.21
CA ASN A 183 -2.26 -1.68 8.39
C ASN A 183 -0.99 -2.46 8.02
N ASP A 184 -0.37 -2.06 6.91
CA ASP A 184 0.78 -2.74 6.33
C ASP A 184 1.99 -2.79 7.29
N TYR A 185 2.16 -1.77 8.15
CA TYR A 185 3.27 -1.73 9.09
C TYR A 185 3.14 -2.79 10.20
N LEU A 186 1.92 -3.01 10.71
CA LEU A 186 1.65 -4.09 11.65
C LEU A 186 1.98 -5.44 11.03
N TYR A 187 1.58 -5.63 9.78
CA TYR A 187 1.83 -6.86 9.06
C TYR A 187 3.32 -7.18 8.93
N ARG A 188 4.15 -6.18 8.58
CA ARG A 188 5.62 -6.31 8.57
C ARG A 188 6.18 -6.64 9.95
N LEU A 189 5.67 -5.99 11.00
CA LEU A 189 6.10 -6.24 12.38
C LEU A 189 5.78 -7.68 12.82
N THR A 190 4.60 -8.20 12.48
CA THR A 190 4.16 -9.54 12.90
C THR A 190 4.86 -10.68 12.16
N ARG A 191 5.51 -10.39 11.02
CA ARG A 191 6.32 -11.37 10.27
C ARG A 191 7.74 -11.52 10.80
N ARG A 192 8.15 -10.67 11.74
CA ARG A 192 9.44 -10.78 12.40
C ARG A 192 9.38 -11.83 13.52
N ASP A 193 10.55 -12.09 14.10
CA ASP A 193 10.67 -12.90 15.30
C ASP A 193 9.66 -12.43 16.37
N PRO A 194 8.81 -13.31 16.93
CA PRO A 194 7.93 -12.97 18.04
C PRO A 194 8.65 -12.29 19.22
N GLU A 195 9.95 -12.56 19.44
CA GLU A 195 10.75 -11.87 20.46
C GLU A 195 10.98 -10.37 20.17
N ALA A 196 10.83 -9.94 18.90
CA ALA A 196 10.92 -8.53 18.50
C ALA A 196 9.62 -7.75 18.79
N ILE A 197 8.54 -8.41 19.21
CA ILE A 197 7.28 -7.75 19.58
C ILE A 197 7.47 -7.02 20.91
N ASP A 198 7.43 -5.69 20.88
CA ASP A 198 7.50 -4.85 22.08
C ASP A 198 6.16 -4.21 22.46
N THR A 199 6.14 -3.55 23.62
CA THR A 199 4.93 -2.91 24.16
C THR A 199 4.37 -1.79 23.27
N TYR A 200 5.19 -1.22 22.39
CA TYR A 200 4.77 -0.11 21.53
C TYR A 200 4.07 -0.60 20.26
N MET A 201 4.28 -1.86 19.85
CA MET A 201 3.67 -2.44 18.65
C MET A 201 2.16 -2.21 18.58
N SER A 202 1.41 -2.54 19.63
CA SER A 202 -0.05 -2.36 19.63
C SER A 202 -0.45 -0.88 19.55
N THR A 203 0.18 -0.02 20.34
CA THR A 203 -0.13 1.43 20.35
C THR A 203 0.37 2.17 19.11
N GLY A 204 1.35 1.61 18.41
CA GLY A 204 1.95 2.19 17.22
C GLY A 204 1.21 1.87 15.95
N ASN A 205 0.34 0.85 15.95
CA ASN A 205 -0.30 0.34 14.73
C ASN A 205 -1.82 0.21 14.83
N ALA A 206 -2.42 0.27 16.01
CA ALA A 206 -3.88 0.28 16.12
C ALA A 206 -4.46 1.58 15.54
N HIS A 207 -5.46 1.50 14.66
CA HIS A 207 -6.13 2.67 14.09
C HIS A 207 -6.73 3.60 15.16
N GLY A 208 -7.38 3.04 16.18
CA GLY A 208 -7.90 3.82 17.31
C GLY A 208 -6.79 4.57 18.07
N ALA A 209 -5.57 3.99 18.13
CA ALA A 209 -4.41 4.66 18.70
C ALA A 209 -3.89 5.79 17.80
N ALA A 210 -4.07 5.74 16.47
CA ALA A 210 -3.70 6.83 15.57
C ALA A 210 -4.46 8.12 15.90
N ALA A 211 -5.79 8.05 15.98
CA ALA A 211 -6.63 9.19 16.39
C ALA A 211 -6.34 9.58 17.85
N GLY A 212 -6.25 8.59 18.75
CA GLY A 212 -5.97 8.81 20.16
C GLY A 212 -4.63 9.50 20.41
N ARG A 213 -3.60 9.18 19.62
CA ARG A 213 -2.25 9.78 19.72
C ARG A 213 -2.24 11.24 19.31
N LEU A 214 -3.00 11.63 18.28
CA LEU A 214 -3.19 13.04 17.93
C LEU A 214 -3.77 13.80 19.12
N SER A 215 -4.88 13.29 19.67
CA SER A 215 -5.54 13.91 20.82
C SER A 215 -4.64 13.94 22.06
N TYR A 216 -3.86 12.89 22.29
CA TYR A 216 -2.93 12.80 23.43
C TYR A 216 -1.79 13.82 23.32
N VAL A 217 -1.09 13.87 22.19
CA VAL A 217 0.05 14.76 21.98
C VAL A 217 -0.37 16.23 22.02
N MET A 218 -1.51 16.54 21.41
CA MET A 218 -2.05 17.91 21.35
C MET A 218 -2.93 18.29 22.56
N ASP A 219 -3.15 17.35 23.49
CA ASP A 219 -4.04 17.48 24.66
C ASP A 219 -5.47 17.92 24.30
N TRP A 220 -6.06 17.32 23.27
CA TRP A 220 -7.44 17.58 22.86
C TRP A 220 -8.45 16.73 23.62
N ARG A 221 -9.61 17.30 23.92
CA ARG A 221 -10.66 16.70 24.76
C ARG A 221 -12.00 16.48 24.05
N GLY A 222 -12.04 16.57 22.72
CA GLY A 222 -13.21 16.22 21.90
C GLY A 222 -13.23 14.74 21.50
N PRO A 223 -14.20 14.32 20.66
CA PRO A 223 -14.24 12.97 20.12
C PRO A 223 -12.95 12.63 19.37
N SER A 224 -12.44 11.41 19.54
CA SER A 224 -11.23 10.92 18.87
C SER A 224 -11.53 9.58 18.22
N VAL A 225 -11.65 9.57 16.89
CA VAL A 225 -12.19 8.44 16.12
C VAL A 225 -11.32 8.18 14.91
N ALA A 226 -10.91 6.92 14.75
CA ALA A 226 -10.45 6.40 13.47
C ALA A 226 -11.61 5.65 12.80
N VAL A 227 -11.83 5.91 11.51
CA VAL A 227 -12.90 5.32 10.72
C VAL A 227 -12.33 4.67 9.47
N ASP A 228 -12.79 3.43 9.22
CA ASP A 228 -12.49 2.67 8.02
C ASP A 228 -13.81 2.39 7.29
N THR A 229 -13.98 3.08 6.17
CA THR A 229 -15.01 2.78 5.16
C THR A 229 -14.35 2.58 3.80
N ALA A 230 -13.16 1.96 3.79
CA ALA A 230 -12.29 1.83 2.62
C ALA A 230 -12.00 3.20 1.96
N CYS A 231 -12.18 3.32 0.65
CA CYS A 231 -11.88 4.53 -0.12
C CYS A 231 -12.67 5.78 0.31
N SER A 232 -13.81 5.61 1.00
CA SER A 232 -14.63 6.74 1.48
C SER A 232 -14.26 7.24 2.88
N SER A 233 -13.29 6.59 3.55
CA SER A 233 -12.95 6.82 4.97
C SER A 233 -12.78 8.29 5.35
N SER A 234 -12.01 9.06 4.57
CA SER A 234 -11.78 10.48 4.90
C SER A 234 -12.99 11.39 4.66
N LEU A 235 -13.86 11.11 3.69
CA LEU A 235 -15.13 11.86 3.57
C LEU A 235 -16.08 11.50 4.72
N THR A 236 -16.11 10.23 5.13
CA THR A 236 -16.86 9.81 6.31
C THR A 236 -16.32 10.51 7.57
N ALA A 237 -15.00 10.64 7.71
CA ALA A 237 -14.39 11.41 8.80
C ALA A 237 -14.83 12.88 8.80
N VAL A 238 -14.88 13.54 7.62
CA VAL A 238 -15.42 14.90 7.48
C VAL A 238 -16.90 14.97 7.85
N HIS A 239 -17.70 13.98 7.45
CA HIS A 239 -19.11 13.90 7.82
C HIS A 239 -19.29 13.80 9.35
N LEU A 240 -18.54 12.92 10.01
CA LEU A 240 -18.58 12.74 11.47
C LEU A 240 -18.12 14.00 12.22
N ALA A 241 -17.06 14.66 11.72
CA ALA A 241 -16.61 15.95 12.24
C ALA A 241 -17.69 17.03 12.11
N ALA A 242 -18.36 17.08 10.95
CA ALA A 242 -19.41 18.05 10.69
C ALA A 242 -20.63 17.84 11.61
N ARG A 243 -21.05 16.58 11.82
CA ARG A 243 -22.11 16.24 12.76
C ARG A 243 -21.71 16.63 14.19
N SER A 244 -20.51 16.26 14.64
CA SER A 244 -20.02 16.55 16.00
C SER A 244 -20.00 18.06 16.32
N LEU A 245 -19.58 18.89 15.36
CA LEU A 245 -19.60 20.36 15.49
C LEU A 245 -21.02 20.94 15.59
N ARG A 246 -21.97 20.42 14.79
CA ARG A 246 -23.38 20.86 14.77
C ARG A 246 -24.14 20.41 16.03
N TYR A 247 -23.80 19.23 16.56
CA TYR A 247 -24.38 18.71 17.80
C TYR A 247 -23.77 19.36 19.05
N GLY A 248 -22.52 19.82 18.96
CA GLY A 248 -21.80 20.49 20.04
C GLY A 248 -20.93 19.58 20.89
N ASP A 249 -20.54 18.41 20.36
CA ASP A 249 -19.59 17.49 21.00
C ASP A 249 -18.17 18.07 20.99
N CYS A 250 -17.89 18.96 20.03
CA CYS A 250 -16.67 19.74 19.93
C CYS A 250 -16.95 21.18 19.43
N ASP A 251 -15.97 22.06 19.62
CA ASP A 251 -16.00 23.46 19.16
C ASP A 251 -15.09 23.70 17.94
N MET A 252 -14.23 22.72 17.68
CA MET A 252 -13.30 22.66 16.56
C MET A 252 -13.09 21.18 16.24
N ALA A 253 -12.95 20.83 14.97
CA ALA A 253 -12.70 19.45 14.59
C ALA A 253 -11.63 19.40 13.49
N ILE A 254 -10.65 18.53 13.63
CA ILE A 254 -9.77 18.16 12.53
C ILE A 254 -10.28 16.87 11.90
N ALA A 255 -10.49 16.90 10.59
CA ALA A 255 -10.81 15.73 9.80
C ALA A 255 -9.64 15.43 8.87
N MET A 256 -9.15 14.20 8.92
CA MET A 256 -7.92 13.78 8.23
C MET A 256 -8.16 12.50 7.45
N GLY A 257 -7.31 12.26 6.45
CA GLY A 257 -7.21 10.99 5.74
C GLY A 257 -5.75 10.63 5.53
N VAL A 258 -5.39 9.37 5.72
CA VAL A 258 -4.03 8.87 5.47
C VAL A 258 -4.04 7.51 4.78
N ASN A 259 -3.09 7.31 3.87
CA ASN A 259 -2.75 6.03 3.27
C ASN A 259 -1.25 5.96 2.99
N VAL A 260 -0.62 4.85 3.34
CA VAL A 260 0.79 4.53 3.02
C VAL A 260 0.84 3.05 2.65
N ILE A 261 1.66 2.72 1.65
CA ILE A 261 1.77 1.38 1.08
C ILE A 261 3.16 0.82 1.45
N LEU A 262 3.17 -0.17 2.34
CA LEU A 262 4.39 -0.73 2.93
C LEU A 262 4.56 -2.22 2.68
N ALA A 263 3.52 -2.89 2.17
CA ALA A 263 3.50 -4.32 1.89
C ALA A 263 2.79 -4.62 0.55
N PRO A 264 3.24 -5.64 -0.21
CA PRO A 264 2.73 -5.92 -1.56
C PRO A 264 1.38 -6.66 -1.59
N GLU A 265 0.96 -7.30 -0.49
CA GLU A 265 -0.14 -8.27 -0.47
C GLU A 265 -1.47 -7.67 -0.92
N LEU A 266 -1.80 -6.45 -0.45
CA LEU A 266 -3.01 -5.78 -0.88
C LEU A 266 -2.94 -5.40 -2.37
N SER A 267 -1.77 -5.04 -2.89
CA SER A 267 -1.58 -4.78 -4.32
C SER A 267 -1.75 -6.05 -5.16
N ILE A 268 -1.25 -7.19 -4.68
CA ILE A 268 -1.46 -8.50 -5.33
C ILE A 268 -2.95 -8.82 -5.36
N SER A 269 -3.63 -8.74 -4.22
CA SER A 269 -5.07 -9.02 -4.11
C SER A 269 -5.90 -8.13 -5.03
N LEU A 270 -5.63 -6.82 -5.07
CA LEU A 270 -6.32 -5.88 -5.96
C LEU A 270 -6.01 -6.15 -7.45
N SER A 271 -4.82 -6.66 -7.77
CA SER A 271 -4.48 -7.09 -9.14
C SER A 271 -5.28 -8.32 -9.55
N GLN A 272 -5.39 -9.32 -8.65
CA GLN A 272 -6.21 -10.51 -8.90
C GLN A 272 -7.70 -10.18 -9.04
N ALA A 273 -8.17 -9.18 -8.30
CA ALA A 273 -9.53 -8.65 -8.41
C ALA A 273 -9.78 -7.80 -9.68
N GLY A 274 -8.77 -7.58 -10.53
CA GLY A 274 -8.89 -6.74 -11.72
C GLY A 274 -9.15 -5.25 -11.42
N MET A 275 -8.83 -4.80 -10.20
CA MET A 275 -9.10 -3.44 -9.74
C MET A 275 -7.97 -2.47 -10.10
N LEU A 276 -6.73 -2.97 -10.22
CA LEU A 276 -5.57 -2.16 -10.57
C LEU A 276 -5.42 -2.00 -12.08
N SER A 277 -5.14 -0.78 -12.51
CA SER A 277 -4.84 -0.44 -13.92
C SER A 277 -3.52 -1.08 -14.35
N PRO A 278 -3.51 -2.00 -15.34
CA PRO A 278 -2.28 -2.59 -15.87
C PRO A 278 -1.39 -1.59 -16.60
N THR A 279 -1.98 -0.53 -17.18
CA THR A 279 -1.22 0.58 -17.82
C THR A 279 -0.55 1.51 -16.80
N GLY A 280 -0.92 1.39 -15.52
CA GLY A 280 -0.31 2.13 -14.44
C GLY A 280 -0.74 3.59 -14.39
N ARG A 281 -1.97 3.92 -14.82
CA ARG A 281 -2.59 5.24 -14.64
C ARG A 281 -4.08 5.13 -14.31
N CYS A 282 -4.65 6.14 -13.66
CA CYS A 282 -6.10 6.20 -13.47
C CYS A 282 -6.73 6.85 -14.71
N HIS A 283 -7.30 6.06 -15.61
CA HIS A 283 -7.93 6.51 -16.87
C HIS A 283 -9.41 6.88 -16.68
N ALA A 284 -9.70 7.70 -15.68
CA ALA A 284 -11.07 8.07 -15.32
C ALA A 284 -11.84 8.66 -16.53
N PHE A 285 -13.03 8.10 -16.79
CA PHE A 285 -13.94 8.46 -17.89
C PHE A 285 -13.42 8.23 -19.32
N SER A 286 -12.19 7.72 -19.46
CA SER A 286 -11.57 7.47 -20.75
C SER A 286 -12.08 6.18 -21.38
N SER A 287 -11.99 6.07 -22.71
CA SER A 287 -12.12 4.77 -23.41
C SER A 287 -11.07 3.76 -22.94
N ASP A 288 -9.97 4.25 -22.38
CA ASP A 288 -8.84 3.44 -21.94
C ASP A 288 -8.92 3.10 -20.43
N ALA A 289 -10.09 3.27 -19.82
CA ALA A 289 -10.36 2.90 -18.43
C ALA A 289 -10.13 1.41 -18.18
N ASP A 290 -9.15 1.07 -17.36
CA ASP A 290 -8.67 -0.30 -17.12
C ASP A 290 -8.43 -0.61 -15.62
N GLY A 291 -8.81 0.30 -14.72
CA GLY A 291 -8.59 0.19 -13.28
C GLY A 291 -8.00 1.46 -12.68
N PHE A 292 -7.51 1.37 -11.44
CA PHE A 292 -6.84 2.49 -10.77
C PHE A 292 -5.40 2.16 -10.37
N VAL A 293 -4.62 3.20 -10.13
CA VAL A 293 -3.27 3.12 -9.54
C VAL A 293 -3.35 3.44 -8.07
N ARG A 294 -2.65 2.70 -7.20
CA ARG A 294 -2.58 3.03 -5.77
C ARG A 294 -1.70 4.26 -5.55
N GLY A 295 -1.97 5.02 -4.49
CA GLY A 295 -1.10 6.12 -4.09
C GLY A 295 -1.08 6.33 -2.58
N GLU A 296 -0.06 7.05 -2.13
CA GLU A 296 0.18 7.39 -0.74
C GLU A 296 -0.16 8.85 -0.47
N GLY A 297 -0.60 9.17 0.73
CA GLY A 297 -0.86 10.56 1.08
C GLY A 297 -1.46 10.75 2.45
N CYS A 298 -1.29 11.94 2.98
CA CYS A 298 -1.98 12.41 4.18
C CYS A 298 -2.55 13.80 3.92
N GLY A 299 -3.82 14.02 4.20
CA GLY A 299 -4.48 15.32 4.09
C GLY A 299 -5.34 15.63 5.30
N ALA A 300 -5.58 16.91 5.56
CA ALA A 300 -6.36 17.37 6.68
C ALA A 300 -7.09 18.69 6.39
N VAL A 301 -8.27 18.83 7.00
CA VAL A 301 -9.01 20.09 7.09
C VAL A 301 -9.38 20.37 8.55
N LEU A 302 -9.22 21.61 8.97
CA LEU A 302 -9.68 22.10 10.26
C LEU A 302 -11.02 22.80 10.10
N LEU A 303 -12.02 22.34 10.85
CA LEU A 303 -13.40 22.75 10.76
C LEU A 303 -13.85 23.47 12.02
N LYS A 304 -14.62 24.53 11.83
CA LYS A 304 -15.38 25.21 12.88
C LYS A 304 -16.79 25.51 12.39
N ARG A 305 -17.72 25.76 13.32
CA ARG A 305 -18.97 26.44 12.97
C ARG A 305 -18.64 27.78 12.32
N LEU A 306 -19.34 28.14 11.24
CA LEU A 306 -19.06 29.37 10.51
C LEU A 306 -19.17 30.60 11.42
N SER A 307 -20.14 30.63 12.35
CA SER A 307 -20.25 31.73 13.32
C SER A 307 -19.00 31.88 14.19
N ASP A 308 -18.41 30.76 14.60
CA ASP A 308 -17.24 30.73 15.49
C ASP A 308 -15.96 31.08 14.73
N ALA A 309 -15.85 30.71 13.45
CA ALA A 309 -14.74 31.14 12.60
C ALA A 309 -14.76 32.65 12.35
N VAL A 310 -15.93 33.22 12.05
CA VAL A 310 -16.11 34.67 11.87
C VAL A 310 -15.82 35.42 13.17
N LYS A 311 -16.32 34.91 14.30
CA LYS A 311 -16.09 35.51 15.63
C LYS A 311 -14.60 35.54 15.99
N ASP A 312 -13.87 34.46 15.70
CA ASP A 312 -12.46 34.34 16.07
C ASP A 312 -11.52 34.96 15.02
N ASN A 313 -12.08 35.55 13.95
CA ASN A 313 -11.36 36.14 12.82
C ASN A 313 -10.36 35.15 12.20
N ASP A 314 -10.84 33.92 12.00
CA ASP A 314 -10.08 32.87 11.33
C ASP A 314 -10.09 33.09 9.82
N PRO A 315 -9.04 32.67 9.09
CA PRO A 315 -9.13 32.55 7.64
C PRO A 315 -10.23 31.54 7.30
N ILE A 316 -11.04 31.84 6.28
CA ILE A 316 -12.10 30.92 5.81
C ILE A 316 -11.78 30.60 4.35
N TYR A 317 -11.32 29.38 4.10
CA TYR A 317 -10.99 28.90 2.76
C TYR A 317 -12.25 28.62 1.94
N CYS A 318 -13.20 27.92 2.55
CA CYS A 318 -14.49 27.58 1.97
C CYS A 318 -15.48 27.21 3.09
N VAL A 319 -16.69 26.85 2.69
CA VAL A 319 -17.74 26.39 3.60
C VAL A 319 -18.22 25.01 3.24
N VAL A 320 -18.22 24.08 4.20
CA VAL A 320 -18.96 22.82 4.12
C VAL A 320 -20.44 23.12 4.31
N ARG A 321 -21.21 22.98 3.23
CA ARG A 321 -22.64 23.27 3.21
C ARG A 321 -23.47 22.08 3.67
N GLY A 322 -23.15 20.90 3.17
CA GLY A 322 -23.83 19.67 3.53
C GLY A 322 -22.98 18.44 3.28
N SER A 323 -23.34 17.35 3.94
CA SER A 323 -22.71 16.05 3.72
C SER A 323 -23.67 14.91 4.04
N ALA A 324 -23.47 13.78 3.38
CA ALA A 324 -24.21 12.56 3.65
C ALA A 324 -23.32 11.33 3.46
N THR A 325 -23.70 10.24 4.12
CA THR A 325 -23.16 8.90 3.91
C THR A 325 -24.32 7.91 3.77
N ASN A 326 -24.12 6.85 3.00
CA ASN A 326 -25.01 5.69 2.96
C ASN A 326 -24.23 4.42 2.58
N GLN A 327 -24.94 3.33 2.28
CA GLN A 327 -24.35 2.09 1.81
C GLN A 327 -25.15 1.57 0.60
N ASP A 328 -24.47 0.84 -0.30
CA ASP A 328 -25.01 0.34 -1.57
C ASP A 328 -26.16 -0.67 -1.45
N GLY A 329 -26.37 -1.23 -0.27
CA GLY A 329 -27.28 -2.34 -0.02
C GLY A 329 -26.79 -3.61 -0.68
N ARG A 330 -27.74 -4.45 -1.10
CA ARG A 330 -27.45 -5.61 -1.94
C ARG A 330 -27.29 -5.16 -3.39
N SER A 331 -26.10 -5.33 -3.93
CA SER A 331 -25.75 -5.18 -5.35
C SER A 331 -25.38 -6.56 -5.92
N VAL A 332 -24.96 -6.61 -7.20
CA VAL A 332 -24.48 -7.84 -7.86
C VAL A 332 -23.21 -8.43 -7.24
N GLY A 333 -22.54 -7.71 -6.33
CA GLY A 333 -21.45 -8.27 -5.53
C GLY A 333 -20.93 -7.23 -4.56
N LEU A 334 -20.24 -7.65 -3.50
CA LEU A 334 -19.81 -6.74 -2.43
C LEU A 334 -19.02 -5.52 -2.95
N THR A 335 -18.19 -5.75 -3.98
CA THR A 335 -17.34 -4.75 -4.62
C THR A 335 -18.00 -3.99 -5.76
N ALA A 336 -19.18 -4.43 -6.22
CA ALA A 336 -19.90 -3.79 -7.30
C ALA A 336 -20.71 -2.59 -6.78
N PRO A 337 -20.51 -1.38 -7.35
CA PRO A 337 -21.18 -0.18 -6.88
C PRO A 337 -22.68 -0.18 -7.22
N ASN A 338 -23.47 0.58 -6.44
CA ASN A 338 -24.91 0.75 -6.70
C ASN A 338 -25.27 2.20 -7.09
N GLY A 339 -25.60 2.41 -8.36
CA GLY A 339 -25.97 3.73 -8.89
C GLY A 339 -27.14 4.39 -8.16
N HIS A 340 -28.16 3.64 -7.70
CA HIS A 340 -29.28 4.20 -6.93
C HIS A 340 -28.84 4.68 -5.54
N ALA A 341 -27.94 3.96 -4.89
CA ALA A 341 -27.37 4.38 -3.61
C ALA A 341 -26.50 5.63 -3.78
N GLN A 342 -25.71 5.71 -4.84
CA GLN A 342 -24.94 6.91 -5.19
C GLN A 342 -25.85 8.12 -5.46
N GLN A 343 -26.94 7.95 -6.22
CA GLN A 343 -27.96 8.99 -6.39
C GLN A 343 -28.53 9.45 -5.05
N ALA A 344 -28.87 8.49 -4.16
CA ALA A 344 -29.47 8.79 -2.87
C ALA A 344 -28.53 9.58 -1.96
N VAL A 345 -27.24 9.23 -1.88
CA VAL A 345 -26.27 9.96 -1.04
C VAL A 345 -26.03 11.38 -1.57
N ILE A 346 -25.95 11.54 -2.90
CA ILE A 346 -25.79 12.87 -3.51
C ILE A 346 -27.02 13.74 -3.22
N ARG A 347 -28.24 13.21 -3.43
CA ARG A 347 -29.49 13.94 -3.11
C ARG A 347 -29.59 14.29 -1.62
N ALA A 348 -29.18 13.37 -0.74
CA ALA A 348 -29.18 13.61 0.70
C ALA A 348 -28.20 14.72 1.10
N ALA A 349 -27.00 14.77 0.50
CA ALA A 349 -26.03 15.84 0.75
C ALA A 349 -26.53 17.19 0.22
N ILE A 350 -27.15 17.22 -0.97
CA ILE A 350 -27.79 18.43 -1.53
C ILE A 350 -28.91 18.95 -0.62
N ALA A 351 -29.73 18.04 -0.08
CA ALA A 351 -30.78 18.37 0.88
C ALA A 351 -30.20 18.89 2.21
N ASP A 352 -29.16 18.25 2.77
CA ASP A 352 -28.46 18.71 3.98
C ASP A 352 -27.84 20.11 3.76
N ALA A 353 -27.35 20.39 2.55
CA ALA A 353 -26.82 21.70 2.14
C ALA A 353 -27.90 22.77 1.89
N ARG A 354 -29.18 22.37 1.80
CA ARG A 354 -30.32 23.20 1.40
C ARG A 354 -30.10 23.91 0.06
N LEU A 355 -29.60 23.15 -0.92
CA LEU A 355 -29.36 23.61 -2.28
C LEU A 355 -30.24 22.86 -3.28
N SER A 356 -30.32 23.34 -4.51
CA SER A 356 -30.80 22.56 -5.66
C SER A 356 -29.62 22.01 -6.47
N ALA A 357 -29.88 20.95 -7.25
CA ALA A 357 -28.87 20.31 -8.09
C ALA A 357 -28.22 21.29 -9.10
N GLU A 358 -28.99 22.24 -9.63
CA GLU A 358 -28.55 23.28 -10.57
C GLU A 358 -27.47 24.20 -10.01
N GLN A 359 -27.43 24.36 -8.68
CA GLN A 359 -26.46 25.23 -8.02
C GLN A 359 -25.08 24.59 -7.89
N ILE A 360 -24.94 23.28 -8.13
CA ILE A 360 -23.65 22.60 -8.15
C ILE A 360 -23.00 22.83 -9.51
N ASP A 361 -21.82 23.46 -9.52
CA ASP A 361 -21.08 23.81 -10.73
C ASP A 361 -20.04 22.74 -11.11
N TYR A 362 -19.46 22.07 -10.10
CA TYR A 362 -18.39 21.09 -10.27
C TYR A 362 -18.60 19.86 -9.39
N LEU A 363 -18.22 18.68 -9.88
CA LEU A 363 -18.07 17.48 -9.06
C LEU A 363 -16.65 16.94 -9.15
N GLU A 364 -16.03 16.83 -7.98
CA GLU A 364 -14.89 15.97 -7.77
C GLU A 364 -15.44 14.55 -7.50
N THR A 365 -15.45 13.75 -8.55
CA THR A 365 -16.00 12.39 -8.59
C THR A 365 -15.13 11.39 -7.82
N HIS A 366 -15.68 10.20 -7.58
CA HIS A 366 -14.84 9.07 -7.20
C HIS A 366 -13.92 8.68 -8.36
N GLY A 367 -14.44 8.57 -9.59
CA GLY A 367 -13.70 8.55 -10.86
C GLY A 367 -12.37 7.81 -10.79
N THR A 368 -12.45 6.48 -10.72
CA THR A 368 -11.27 5.62 -10.50
C THR A 368 -10.63 5.18 -11.81
N GLY A 369 -11.34 5.30 -12.94
CA GLY A 369 -10.91 4.68 -14.20
C GLY A 369 -11.26 3.20 -14.26
N THR A 370 -12.20 2.74 -13.44
CA THR A 370 -12.67 1.35 -13.51
C THR A 370 -13.73 1.21 -14.62
N PRO A 371 -13.65 0.19 -15.49
CA PRO A 371 -14.59 0.00 -16.59
C PRO A 371 -16.06 -0.07 -16.17
N LEU A 372 -16.34 -0.64 -14.98
CA LEU A 372 -17.69 -0.78 -14.43
C LEU A 372 -18.11 0.41 -13.58
N GLY A 373 -17.21 0.94 -12.75
CA GLY A 373 -17.54 1.95 -11.75
C GLY A 373 -17.82 3.33 -12.35
N ASP A 374 -17.02 3.75 -13.32
CA ASP A 374 -17.15 5.07 -13.93
C ASP A 374 -18.51 5.26 -14.67
N PRO A 375 -18.99 4.30 -15.49
CA PRO A 375 -20.34 4.39 -16.06
C PRO A 375 -21.47 4.47 -15.04
N ILE A 376 -21.39 3.68 -13.96
CA ILE A 376 -22.39 3.69 -12.89
C ILE A 376 -22.40 5.04 -12.17
N GLU A 377 -21.23 5.61 -11.91
CA GLU A 377 -21.12 6.93 -11.30
C GLU A 377 -21.71 8.01 -12.21
N ILE A 378 -21.34 8.05 -13.49
CA ILE A 378 -21.84 9.09 -14.42
C ILE A 378 -23.34 8.97 -14.66
N ASP A 379 -23.91 7.76 -14.76
CA ASP A 379 -25.37 7.61 -14.83
C ASP A 379 -26.03 8.10 -13.54
N ALA A 380 -25.48 7.78 -12.36
CA ALA A 380 -25.99 8.32 -11.10
C ALA A 380 -25.98 9.86 -11.08
N LEU A 381 -24.93 10.49 -11.61
CA LEU A 381 -24.88 11.95 -11.78
C LEU A 381 -25.95 12.44 -12.76
N ARG A 382 -26.12 11.79 -13.91
CA ARG A 382 -27.13 12.14 -14.90
C ARG A 382 -28.52 12.14 -14.28
N GLN A 383 -28.89 11.08 -13.55
CA GLN A 383 -30.20 10.98 -12.89
C GLN A 383 -30.44 12.11 -11.87
N VAL A 384 -29.40 12.59 -11.21
CA VAL A 384 -29.50 13.68 -10.22
C VAL A 384 -29.55 15.05 -10.88
N PHE A 385 -28.68 15.30 -11.86
CA PHE A 385 -28.39 16.64 -12.35
C PHE A 385 -29.04 16.97 -13.71
N ALA A 386 -29.18 16.01 -14.63
CA ALA A 386 -29.69 16.27 -15.98
C ALA A 386 -31.10 16.87 -16.02
N PRO A 387 -32.09 16.46 -15.19
CA PRO A 387 -33.46 16.98 -15.27
C PRO A 387 -33.59 18.50 -15.12
N SER A 388 -32.61 19.12 -14.47
CA SER A 388 -32.61 20.54 -14.14
C SER A 388 -31.46 21.31 -14.80
N ARG A 389 -30.62 20.65 -15.60
CA ARG A 389 -29.36 21.24 -16.11
C ARG A 389 -29.58 21.93 -17.44
N GLU A 390 -29.21 23.21 -17.50
CA GLU A 390 -29.20 24.00 -18.72
C GLU A 390 -27.98 23.67 -19.60
N PRO A 391 -28.12 23.50 -20.94
CA PRO A 391 -27.00 23.26 -21.85
C PRO A 391 -25.90 24.31 -21.81
N SER A 392 -26.23 25.56 -21.45
CA SER A 392 -25.29 26.69 -21.34
C SER A 392 -24.44 26.67 -20.07
N ARG A 393 -24.78 25.84 -19.08
CA ARG A 393 -24.05 25.69 -17.82
C ARG A 393 -23.88 24.21 -17.51
N PRO A 394 -23.07 23.48 -18.31
CA PRO A 394 -22.86 22.05 -18.09
C PRO A 394 -22.29 21.79 -16.70
N LEU A 395 -22.61 20.62 -16.14
CA LEU A 395 -21.97 20.15 -14.92
C LEU A 395 -20.53 19.76 -15.24
N ARG A 396 -19.56 20.41 -14.61
CA ARG A 396 -18.14 20.07 -14.80
C ARG A 396 -17.74 18.94 -13.87
N ILE A 397 -16.95 17.99 -14.34
CA ILE A 397 -16.50 16.85 -13.55
C ILE A 397 -14.99 16.60 -13.70
N GLY A 398 -14.41 16.01 -12.66
CA GLY A 398 -13.05 15.47 -12.71
C GLY A 398 -12.75 14.59 -11.50
N SER A 399 -11.56 14.01 -11.49
CA SER A 399 -11.01 13.22 -10.39
C SER A 399 -9.55 13.58 -10.18
N VAL A 400 -9.12 13.69 -8.93
CA VAL A 400 -7.75 13.95 -8.49
C VAL A 400 -6.86 12.73 -8.65
N LYS A 401 -7.45 11.54 -8.77
CA LYS A 401 -6.73 10.27 -8.88
C LYS A 401 -5.88 10.21 -10.15
N THR A 402 -6.26 10.96 -11.18
CA THR A 402 -5.48 11.12 -12.40
C THR A 402 -4.14 11.84 -12.18
N ASN A 403 -3.96 12.56 -11.06
CA ASN A 403 -2.71 13.27 -10.75
C ASN A 403 -1.84 12.54 -9.72
N VAL A 404 -2.45 11.88 -8.73
CA VAL A 404 -1.72 11.33 -7.56
C VAL A 404 -2.00 9.86 -7.30
N GLY A 405 -2.80 9.21 -8.14
CA GLY A 405 -3.32 7.87 -7.91
C GLY A 405 -4.45 7.87 -6.89
N HIS A 406 -4.99 6.68 -6.65
CA HIS A 406 -6.01 6.45 -5.66
C HIS A 406 -5.39 6.33 -4.26
N LEU A 407 -5.51 7.40 -3.47
CA LEU A 407 -4.97 7.47 -2.11
C LEU A 407 -5.80 6.72 -1.06
N GLU A 408 -6.62 5.73 -1.47
CA GLU A 408 -7.51 4.92 -0.61
C GLU A 408 -8.18 5.72 0.53
N GLY A 409 -7.84 5.46 1.80
CA GLY A 409 -8.40 6.16 2.96
C GLY A 409 -8.23 7.69 2.92
N ALA A 410 -7.21 8.19 2.23
CA ALA A 410 -6.94 9.62 1.99
C ALA A 410 -7.51 10.17 0.66
N ALA A 411 -8.11 9.35 -0.20
CA ALA A 411 -8.57 9.79 -1.52
C ALA A 411 -9.60 10.91 -1.43
N GLY A 412 -10.49 10.79 -0.44
CA GLY A 412 -11.52 11.77 -0.18
C GLY A 412 -11.00 13.15 0.22
N ILE A 413 -10.07 13.19 1.18
CA ILE A 413 -9.49 14.45 1.64
C ILE A 413 -8.62 15.11 0.56
N ALA A 414 -7.98 14.33 -0.32
CA ALA A 414 -7.27 14.86 -1.48
C ALA A 414 -8.22 15.58 -2.45
N GLY A 415 -9.39 14.99 -2.73
CA GLY A 415 -10.45 15.63 -3.52
C GLY A 415 -10.97 16.92 -2.88
N ILE A 416 -11.21 16.92 -1.57
CA ILE A 416 -11.59 18.13 -0.81
C ILE A 416 -10.54 19.23 -0.96
N ILE A 417 -9.25 18.92 -0.77
CA ILE A 417 -8.17 19.92 -0.87
C ILE A 417 -8.02 20.44 -2.30
N LYS A 418 -8.14 19.58 -3.32
CA LYS A 418 -8.19 20.01 -4.74
C LYS A 418 -9.32 21.02 -4.97
N VAL A 419 -10.54 20.74 -4.48
CA VAL A 419 -11.68 21.66 -4.61
C VAL A 419 -11.44 22.96 -3.85
N ILE A 420 -10.90 22.90 -2.63
CA ILE A 420 -10.56 24.11 -1.84
C ILE A 420 -9.57 25.00 -2.61
N LEU A 421 -8.51 24.41 -3.16
CA LEU A 421 -7.52 25.14 -3.94
C LEU A 421 -8.11 25.67 -5.25
N SER A 422 -9.03 24.94 -5.88
CA SER A 422 -9.75 25.38 -7.08
C SER A 422 -10.66 26.58 -6.80
N LEU A 423 -11.37 26.59 -5.66
CA LEU A 423 -12.15 27.73 -5.19
C LEU A 423 -11.26 28.94 -4.89
N LYS A 424 -10.18 28.74 -4.12
CA LYS A 424 -9.20 29.79 -3.77
C LYS A 424 -8.62 30.47 -5.02
N ASN A 425 -8.26 29.68 -6.03
CA ASN A 425 -7.65 30.17 -7.27
C ASN A 425 -8.66 30.49 -8.38
N ARG A 426 -9.96 30.29 -8.15
CA ARG A 426 -11.04 30.49 -9.13
C ARG A 426 -10.77 29.78 -10.47
N CYS A 427 -10.23 28.57 -10.38
CA CYS A 427 -9.77 27.82 -11.54
C CYS A 427 -9.94 26.32 -11.30
N LEU A 428 -10.43 25.61 -12.31
CA LEU A 428 -10.48 24.15 -12.32
C LEU A 428 -9.22 23.61 -13.02
N PRO A 429 -8.42 22.76 -12.35
CA PRO A 429 -7.25 22.14 -12.95
C PRO A 429 -7.63 21.10 -14.01
N PRO A 430 -6.72 20.79 -14.95
CA PRO A 430 -6.94 19.76 -15.95
C PRO A 430 -7.13 18.37 -15.32
N HIS A 431 -8.00 17.58 -15.94
CA HIS A 431 -8.22 16.18 -15.68
C HIS A 431 -7.40 15.37 -16.68
N LEU A 432 -6.47 14.56 -16.17
CA LEU A 432 -5.46 13.90 -16.99
C LEU A 432 -5.97 12.56 -17.55
N HIS A 433 -5.29 12.06 -18.58
CA HIS A 433 -5.45 10.70 -19.14
C HIS A 433 -6.84 10.38 -19.71
N CYS A 434 -7.54 11.39 -20.23
CA CYS A 434 -8.89 11.29 -20.78
C CYS A 434 -8.96 11.93 -22.18
N ASP A 435 -8.13 11.46 -23.12
CA ASP A 435 -8.09 12.01 -24.48
C ASP A 435 -9.38 11.70 -25.24
N ARG A 436 -9.90 10.47 -25.09
CA ARG A 436 -11.15 9.98 -25.65
C ARG A 436 -12.11 9.59 -24.54
N LEU A 437 -13.35 10.06 -24.61
CA LEU A 437 -14.38 9.70 -23.65
C LEU A 437 -14.87 8.26 -23.90
N SER A 438 -15.16 7.53 -22.83
CA SER A 438 -15.70 6.16 -22.92
C SER A 438 -17.07 6.12 -23.61
N GLU A 439 -17.26 5.14 -24.51
CA GLU A 439 -18.55 4.86 -25.16
C GLU A 439 -19.54 4.13 -24.24
N ALA A 440 -19.05 3.53 -23.15
CA ALA A 440 -19.89 2.92 -22.12
C ALA A 440 -20.69 3.95 -21.29
N ILE A 441 -20.40 5.24 -21.48
CA ILE A 441 -21.00 6.35 -20.76
C ILE A 441 -21.90 7.16 -21.71
N ASP A 442 -23.16 7.36 -21.34
CA ASP A 442 -24.05 8.26 -22.10
C ASP A 442 -23.75 9.72 -21.77
N TRP A 443 -23.02 10.38 -22.67
CA TRP A 443 -22.67 11.80 -22.60
C TRP A 443 -23.76 12.74 -23.14
N ASN A 444 -24.92 12.24 -23.59
CA ASN A 444 -26.00 13.05 -24.17
C ASN A 444 -26.84 13.76 -23.11
N TRP A 445 -26.18 14.59 -22.29
CA TRP A 445 -26.75 15.53 -21.34
C TRP A 445 -25.71 16.62 -21.03
N PRO A 446 -26.08 17.76 -20.43
CA PRO A 446 -25.13 18.86 -20.21
C PRO A 446 -24.08 18.57 -19.11
N VAL A 447 -23.05 17.81 -19.45
CA VAL A 447 -21.91 17.45 -18.60
C VAL A 447 -20.60 17.64 -19.35
N GLU A 448 -19.51 17.98 -18.65
CA GLU A 448 -18.20 18.24 -19.24
C GLU A 448 -17.07 17.73 -18.34
N VAL A 449 -16.17 16.90 -18.88
CA VAL A 449 -14.91 16.53 -18.21
C VAL A 449 -13.90 17.68 -18.37
N THR A 450 -13.31 18.15 -17.27
CA THR A 450 -12.39 19.30 -17.27
C THR A 450 -11.00 18.94 -17.80
N ARG A 451 -10.88 18.52 -19.07
CA ARG A 451 -9.61 18.06 -19.68
C ARG A 451 -8.53 19.15 -19.75
N ASP A 452 -8.95 20.39 -19.93
CA ASP A 452 -8.08 21.56 -19.92
C ASP A 452 -8.23 22.37 -18.62
N LYS A 453 -7.22 23.20 -18.32
CA LYS A 453 -7.33 24.21 -17.26
C LYS A 453 -8.43 25.21 -17.62
N GLN A 454 -9.44 25.36 -16.75
CA GLN A 454 -10.56 26.25 -17.00
C GLN A 454 -10.68 27.35 -15.93
N SER A 455 -11.05 28.55 -16.37
CA SER A 455 -11.46 29.61 -15.44
C SER A 455 -12.79 29.21 -14.79
N TRP A 456 -12.89 29.38 -13.48
CA TRP A 456 -14.10 29.13 -12.71
C TRP A 456 -14.67 30.45 -12.20
N GLU A 457 -14.87 31.44 -13.07
CA GLU A 457 -15.55 32.68 -12.68
C GLU A 457 -17.07 32.48 -12.65
N SER A 458 -17.72 33.00 -11.60
CA SER A 458 -19.17 32.94 -11.43
C SER A 458 -19.69 34.15 -10.66
N PRO A 459 -20.84 34.75 -11.06
CA PRO A 459 -21.50 35.80 -10.29
C PRO A 459 -22.24 35.25 -9.05
N GLN A 460 -22.46 33.94 -8.98
CA GLN A 460 -23.01 33.25 -7.81
C GLN A 460 -21.88 32.55 -7.04
N PRO A 461 -22.07 32.24 -5.74
CA PRO A 461 -21.11 31.43 -5.00
C PRO A 461 -20.85 30.12 -5.74
N ARG A 462 -19.58 29.82 -6.01
CA ARG A 462 -19.18 28.54 -6.62
C ARG A 462 -19.54 27.42 -5.67
N VAL A 463 -20.12 26.35 -6.19
CA VAL A 463 -20.43 25.16 -5.39
C VAL A 463 -19.90 23.91 -6.06
N ALA A 464 -19.24 23.07 -5.27
CA ALA A 464 -18.78 21.76 -5.70
C ALA A 464 -19.24 20.65 -4.76
N GLY A 465 -19.56 19.50 -5.34
CA GLY A 465 -19.70 18.24 -4.62
C GLY A 465 -18.43 17.40 -4.73
N ILE A 466 -18.17 16.58 -3.73
CA ILE A 466 -17.07 15.62 -3.69
C ILE A 466 -17.66 14.26 -3.34
N SER A 467 -17.42 13.26 -4.19
CA SER A 467 -17.85 11.87 -4.00
C SER A 467 -16.67 10.97 -3.65
N SER A 468 -16.88 10.03 -2.73
CA SER A 468 -15.97 8.90 -2.55
C SER A 468 -16.74 7.64 -2.16
N PHE A 469 -16.45 6.53 -2.83
CA PHE A 469 -17.18 5.27 -2.71
C PHE A 469 -16.20 4.17 -2.31
N GLY A 470 -16.44 3.53 -1.17
CA GLY A 470 -15.62 2.42 -0.68
C GLY A 470 -16.05 1.11 -1.33
N PHE A 471 -15.10 0.22 -1.62
CA PHE A 471 -15.39 -1.08 -2.25
C PHE A 471 -16.28 -2.00 -1.41
N GLY A 472 -16.53 -1.73 -0.13
CA GLY A 472 -17.58 -2.42 0.66
C GLY A 472 -18.99 -1.83 0.48
N GLY A 473 -19.16 -0.93 -0.50
CA GLY A 473 -20.38 -0.20 -0.80
C GLY A 473 -20.66 1.02 0.08
N SER A 474 -19.71 1.46 0.93
CA SER A 474 -19.89 2.64 1.77
C SER A 474 -19.65 3.93 0.98
N ASN A 475 -20.69 4.75 0.80
CA ASN A 475 -20.59 5.98 0.03
C ASN A 475 -20.60 7.21 0.93
N ALA A 476 -19.84 8.22 0.53
CA ALA A 476 -19.86 9.52 1.17
C ALA A 476 -19.86 10.64 0.12
N HIS A 477 -20.63 11.70 0.39
CA HIS A 477 -20.68 12.90 -0.45
C HIS A 477 -20.63 14.17 0.40
N VAL A 478 -19.79 15.13 0.02
CA VAL A 478 -19.60 16.41 0.73
C VAL A 478 -19.78 17.57 -0.25
N ILE A 479 -20.47 18.63 0.17
CA ILE A 479 -20.70 19.83 -0.65
C ILE A 479 -19.95 21.01 -0.04
N LEU A 480 -19.10 21.63 -0.85
CA LEU A 480 -18.34 22.84 -0.52
C LEU A 480 -18.84 24.02 -1.34
N SER A 481 -18.80 25.22 -0.76
CA SER A 481 -19.02 26.47 -1.50
C SER A 481 -17.96 27.52 -1.16
N ASP A 482 -17.89 28.57 -1.98
CA ASP A 482 -17.14 29.79 -1.68
C ASP A 482 -17.35 30.26 -0.22
N ALA A 483 -16.28 30.78 0.38
CA ALA A 483 -16.38 31.49 1.65
C ALA A 483 -17.34 32.69 1.51
N PRO A 484 -18.10 33.06 2.56
CA PRO A 484 -18.94 34.25 2.50
C PRO A 484 -18.06 35.47 2.19
N ALA A 485 -18.56 36.38 1.35
CA ALA A 485 -17.92 37.68 1.18
C ALA A 485 -17.99 38.42 2.53
N VAL A 486 -16.93 38.34 3.33
CA VAL A 486 -16.80 39.18 4.51
C VAL A 486 -16.52 40.58 4.00
N HIS A 487 -17.58 41.36 3.81
CA HIS A 487 -17.42 42.81 3.74
C HIS A 487 -16.73 43.20 5.06
N PRO A 488 -15.52 43.79 5.04
CA PRO A 488 -15.06 44.50 6.22
C PRO A 488 -16.19 45.46 6.56
N LEU A 489 -16.72 45.37 7.78
CA LEU A 489 -17.72 46.31 8.27
C LEU A 489 -17.25 47.70 7.82
N SER A 490 -17.93 48.28 6.81
CA SER A 490 -17.75 49.71 6.55
C SER A 490 -18.01 50.35 7.90
N PRO A 491 -17.11 51.22 8.40
CA PRO A 491 -17.38 51.95 9.63
C PRO A 491 -18.77 52.53 9.42
N ALA A 492 -19.72 52.12 10.28
CA ALA A 492 -21.12 52.46 10.12
C ALA A 492 -21.18 53.94 9.75
N ALA A 493 -21.69 54.24 8.55
CA ALA A 493 -22.02 55.59 8.17
C ALA A 493 -22.83 56.13 9.34
N SER A 494 -22.24 57.07 10.07
CA SER A 494 -22.88 57.65 11.23
C SER A 494 -24.23 58.16 10.74
N PRO A 495 -25.36 57.78 11.36
CA PRO A 495 -26.62 58.39 11.00
C PRO A 495 -26.49 59.89 11.28
N GLU A 496 -26.50 60.69 10.22
CA GLU A 496 -26.58 62.13 10.33
C GLU A 496 -27.77 62.47 11.23
N GLY A 497 -27.50 63.21 12.31
CA GLY A 497 -28.53 63.85 13.13
C GLY A 497 -29.01 63.06 14.34
N THR A 498 -28.17 62.91 15.37
CA THR A 498 -28.67 63.02 16.76
C THR A 498 -27.55 63.43 17.71
N VAL A 499 -27.66 64.66 18.22
CA VAL A 499 -26.87 65.19 19.32
C VAL A 499 -27.21 64.42 20.60
N VAL A 500 -26.34 63.52 21.09
CA VAL A 500 -26.38 63.09 22.50
C VAL A 500 -24.99 62.75 23.06
N ALA A 501 -24.60 63.58 24.04
CA ALA A 501 -23.79 63.35 25.25
C ALA A 501 -22.34 62.83 25.17
N ARG A 502 -21.42 63.78 25.40
CA ARG A 502 -20.13 63.56 26.06
C ARG A 502 -20.30 62.74 27.35
N PRO A 503 -19.51 61.69 27.61
CA PRO A 503 -19.31 61.19 28.95
C PRO A 503 -18.49 62.23 29.72
N VAL A 504 -19.09 62.79 30.78
CA VAL A 504 -18.33 63.47 31.83
C VAL A 504 -17.68 62.36 32.66
N ALA A 505 -16.39 62.10 32.41
CA ALA A 505 -15.56 61.40 33.36
C ALA A 505 -15.14 62.41 34.44
N SER A 506 -15.74 62.26 35.62
CA SER A 506 -15.20 62.81 36.87
C SER A 506 -13.79 62.29 37.09
N GLY A 507 -12.88 63.20 37.40
CA GLY A 507 -11.44 62.99 37.38
C GLY A 507 -10.93 61.88 38.30
N LEU A 508 -9.90 61.20 37.79
CA LEU A 508 -8.60 61.03 38.43
C LEU A 508 -7.62 60.64 37.31
N GLU A 509 -6.55 61.40 37.20
CA GLU A 509 -5.50 61.27 36.20
C GLU A 509 -4.75 59.93 36.36
N LEU A 510 -4.62 59.18 35.27
CA LEU A 510 -3.42 58.40 35.00
C LEU A 510 -3.06 58.59 33.52
N GLU A 511 -1.92 59.21 33.29
CA GLU A 511 -1.33 59.41 31.98
C GLU A 511 -1.02 58.05 31.31
N SER A 512 -1.61 57.77 30.16
CA SER A 512 -1.11 56.78 29.21
C SER A 512 -0.93 57.44 27.85
N GLY A 513 0.22 58.09 27.68
CA GLY A 513 0.64 58.74 26.44
C GLY A 513 1.13 57.73 25.39
N LEU A 514 0.22 56.98 24.78
CA LEU A 514 0.52 56.22 23.56
C LEU A 514 -0.31 56.80 22.41
N GLU A 515 0.36 57.57 21.56
CA GLU A 515 -0.13 57.94 20.22
C GLU A 515 -0.53 56.66 19.45
N PRO A 516 -1.60 56.68 18.62
CA PRO A 516 -2.00 55.53 17.81
C PRO A 516 -0.84 54.99 16.96
N ILE A 517 -0.59 53.69 17.03
CA ILE A 517 0.47 53.01 16.28
C ILE A 517 0.18 53.12 14.77
N ASN A 518 0.88 54.02 14.07
CA ASN A 518 0.79 54.16 12.61
C ASN A 518 1.33 52.90 11.87
N ASN A 519 0.71 52.56 10.73
CA ASN A 519 1.06 51.43 9.86
C ASN A 519 2.43 51.53 9.16
N ALA A 520 3.06 52.70 9.15
CA ALA A 520 4.27 52.99 8.38
C ALA A 520 5.57 53.02 9.24
N GLY A 521 5.55 52.45 10.44
CA GLY A 521 6.69 52.43 11.36
C GLY A 521 7.35 51.05 11.49
N PRO A 522 8.52 50.98 12.16
CA PRO A 522 9.23 49.72 12.40
C PRO A 522 8.33 48.68 13.08
N SER A 523 8.53 47.42 12.72
CA SER A 523 7.77 46.27 13.22
C SER A 523 8.71 45.17 13.72
N LEU A 524 8.27 44.45 14.76
CA LEU A 524 9.04 43.36 15.36
C LEU A 524 8.62 42.01 14.77
N PHE A 525 9.53 41.39 14.04
CA PHE A 525 9.43 39.98 13.66
C PHE A 525 10.04 39.11 14.76
N VAL A 526 9.35 38.03 15.13
CA VAL A 526 9.84 37.03 16.09
C VAL A 526 9.74 35.64 15.50
N LEU A 527 10.69 34.78 15.84
CA LEU A 527 10.71 33.40 15.41
C LEU A 527 11.25 32.51 16.52
N SER A 528 10.68 31.30 16.64
CA SER A 528 11.18 30.32 17.59
C SER A 528 11.12 28.89 17.04
N ALA A 529 12.00 28.02 17.55
CA ALA A 529 12.00 26.60 17.23
C ALA A 529 12.59 25.75 18.38
N LYS A 530 12.36 24.44 18.34
CA LYS A 530 12.89 23.49 19.35
C LYS A 530 14.38 23.20 19.23
N SER A 531 15.02 23.61 18.14
CA SER A 531 16.47 23.49 17.97
C SER A 531 17.03 24.69 17.20
N SER A 532 18.31 24.99 17.39
CA SER A 532 19.01 26.04 16.64
C SER A 532 19.07 25.75 15.13
N LEU A 533 19.12 24.47 14.74
CA LEU A 533 19.05 24.05 13.34
C LEU A 533 17.66 24.32 12.75
N ALA A 534 16.60 23.92 13.45
CA ALA A 534 15.23 24.19 13.05
C ALA A 534 14.97 25.70 12.93
N LEU A 535 15.50 26.52 13.84
CA LEU A 535 15.35 27.98 13.78
C LEU A 535 15.97 28.58 12.51
N ARG A 536 17.17 28.14 12.11
CA ARG A 536 17.81 28.59 10.86
C ARG A 536 17.06 28.11 9.62
N GLN A 537 16.64 26.85 9.60
CA GLN A 537 15.81 26.32 8.50
C GLN A 537 14.46 27.04 8.40
N TYR A 538 13.90 27.45 9.54
CA TYR A 538 12.64 28.18 9.56
C TYR A 538 12.83 29.59 8.98
N ALA A 539 13.92 30.28 9.35
CA ALA A 539 14.27 31.56 8.73
C ALA A 539 14.44 31.44 7.21
N ALA A 540 15.09 30.38 6.71
CA ALA A 540 15.20 30.12 5.27
C ALA A 540 13.84 29.93 4.59
N LYS A 541 12.93 29.13 5.19
CA LYS A 541 11.56 28.98 4.69
C LYS A 541 10.81 30.32 4.60
N PHE A 542 11.00 31.21 5.58
CA PHE A 542 10.43 32.56 5.54
C PHE A 542 11.01 33.41 4.41
N VAL A 543 12.32 33.32 4.14
CA VAL A 543 12.94 34.00 2.99
C VAL A 543 12.27 33.58 1.69
N ASP A 544 12.09 32.28 1.46
CA ASP A 544 11.49 31.75 0.22
C ASP A 544 10.04 32.22 0.05
N ALA A 545 9.24 32.13 1.12
CA ALA A 545 7.83 32.51 1.08
C ALA A 545 7.61 34.02 0.91
N LEU A 546 8.35 34.84 1.64
CA LEU A 546 8.21 36.30 1.57
C LEU A 546 8.77 36.87 0.26
N SER A 547 9.72 36.18 -0.38
CA SER A 547 10.26 36.58 -1.70
C SER A 547 9.29 36.31 -2.85
N THR A 548 8.41 35.31 -2.71
CA THR A 548 7.47 34.89 -3.77
C THR A 548 6.11 35.58 -3.68
N GLN A 549 5.66 35.93 -2.48
CA GLN A 549 4.39 36.64 -2.25
C GLN A 549 4.61 37.82 -1.28
N PRO A 550 4.82 39.04 -1.80
CA PRO A 550 5.01 40.21 -0.95
C PRO A 550 3.75 40.48 -0.12
N GLN A 551 3.90 40.52 1.20
CA GLN A 551 2.85 40.84 2.17
C GLN A 551 3.25 42.11 2.95
N SER A 552 2.29 42.74 3.63
CA SER A 552 2.60 43.85 4.53
C SER A 552 3.53 43.38 5.66
N LEU A 553 4.61 44.11 5.93
CA LEU A 553 5.54 43.82 7.03
C LEU A 553 4.78 43.66 8.36
N SER A 554 3.86 44.58 8.66
CA SER A 554 3.07 44.56 9.89
C SER A 554 2.16 43.31 9.99
N ASP A 555 1.60 42.85 8.88
CA ASP A 555 0.74 41.65 8.85
C ASP A 555 1.57 40.38 9.09
N VAL A 556 2.77 40.30 8.48
CA VAL A 556 3.70 39.17 8.68
C VAL A 556 4.15 39.10 10.15
N CYS A 557 4.62 40.23 10.71
CA CYS A 557 5.06 40.32 12.09
C CYS A 557 3.93 40.02 13.08
N PHE A 558 2.73 40.57 12.86
CA PHE A 558 1.55 40.30 13.67
C PHE A 558 1.16 38.81 13.63
N SER A 559 1.19 38.22 12.44
CA SER A 559 0.81 36.82 12.24
C SER A 559 1.78 35.88 12.94
N VAL A 560 3.10 36.04 12.76
CA VAL A 560 4.07 35.14 13.39
C VAL A 560 4.01 35.23 14.92
N ALA A 561 3.80 36.43 15.45
CA ALA A 561 3.72 36.67 16.89
C ALA A 561 2.45 36.08 17.54
N THR A 562 1.32 36.08 16.83
CA THR A 562 0.02 35.71 17.40
C THR A 562 -0.48 34.31 17.03
N THR A 563 0.15 33.66 16.05
CA THR A 563 -0.35 32.41 15.45
C THR A 563 0.63 31.24 15.49
N ARG A 564 1.76 31.38 16.19
CA ARG A 564 2.79 30.34 16.34
C ARG A 564 3.06 30.07 17.81
N ASP A 565 3.43 28.83 18.10
CA ASP A 565 3.93 28.47 19.42
C ASP A 565 5.33 29.06 19.65
N CYS A 566 5.63 29.33 20.92
CA CYS A 566 6.90 29.86 21.35
C CYS A 566 7.77 28.74 21.95
N PHE A 567 8.89 28.42 21.29
CA PHE A 567 9.85 27.40 21.70
C PHE A 567 11.12 28.01 22.30
N GLU A 568 12.05 27.17 22.76
CA GLU A 568 13.23 27.57 23.53
C GLU A 568 14.24 28.39 22.72
N HIS A 569 14.51 28.02 21.45
CA HIS A 569 15.43 28.79 20.61
C HIS A 569 14.68 29.91 19.91
N ARG A 570 15.08 31.15 20.18
CA ARG A 570 14.33 32.35 19.78
C ARG A 570 15.21 33.38 19.12
N MET A 571 14.61 34.16 18.21
CA MET A 571 15.20 35.36 17.63
C MET A 571 14.15 36.44 17.40
N GLY A 572 14.60 37.69 17.36
CA GLY A 572 13.81 38.85 16.97
C GLY A 572 14.55 39.75 15.99
N ILE A 573 13.82 40.33 15.03
CA ILE A 573 14.32 41.34 14.09
C ILE A 573 13.37 42.53 14.15
N VAL A 574 13.92 43.72 14.41
CA VAL A 574 13.19 44.97 14.19
C VAL A 574 13.55 45.47 12.80
N ALA A 575 12.57 45.48 11.90
CA ALA A 575 12.74 45.90 10.51
C ALA A 575 11.83 47.09 10.18
N GLU A 576 12.29 47.95 9.26
CA GLU A 576 11.54 49.08 8.73
C GLU A 576 10.86 48.75 7.39
N SER A 577 11.35 47.73 6.67
CA SER A 577 10.76 47.24 5.43
C SER A 577 10.76 45.71 5.33
N LEU A 578 9.97 45.17 4.39
CA LEU A 578 9.94 43.73 4.14
C LEU A 578 11.27 43.24 3.53
N GLU A 579 11.89 44.04 2.65
CA GLU A 579 13.19 43.74 2.06
C GLU A 579 14.28 43.63 3.12
N GLU A 580 14.29 44.55 4.09
CA GLU A 580 15.22 44.49 5.22
C GLU A 580 15.02 43.21 6.06
N LEU A 581 13.76 42.85 6.34
CA LEU A 581 13.45 41.62 7.06
C LEU A 581 13.96 40.39 6.30
N ILE A 582 13.73 40.31 4.98
CA ILE A 582 14.18 39.19 4.14
C ILE A 582 15.71 39.09 4.15
N ASP A 583 16.43 40.20 4.02
CA ASP A 583 17.89 40.21 4.03
C ASP A 583 18.47 39.77 5.38
N GLU A 584 17.88 40.20 6.49
CA GLU A 584 18.30 39.78 7.83
C GLU A 584 17.99 38.31 8.12
N LEU A 585 16.83 37.81 7.66
CA LEU A 585 16.49 36.38 7.75
C LEU A 585 17.45 35.52 6.93
N ARG A 586 17.84 35.97 5.72
CA ARG A 586 18.81 35.29 4.87
C ARG A 586 20.17 35.21 5.56
N ARG A 587 20.68 36.34 6.08
CA ARG A 587 21.93 36.38 6.86
C ARG A 587 21.91 35.46 8.07
N PHE A 588 20.79 35.41 8.80
CA PHE A 588 20.62 34.52 9.94
C PHE A 588 20.62 33.04 9.51
N ALA A 589 19.91 32.70 8.44
CA ALA A 589 19.88 31.35 7.88
C ALA A 589 21.29 30.88 7.44
N ASP A 590 22.07 31.77 6.85
CA ASP A 590 23.46 31.52 6.42
C ASP A 590 24.47 31.47 7.58
N GLY A 591 24.03 31.68 8.83
CA GLY A 591 24.88 31.66 10.02
C GLY A 591 25.73 32.91 10.23
N ASN A 592 25.43 34.01 9.53
CA ASN A 592 26.14 35.29 9.62
C ASN A 592 25.20 36.43 10.07
N PRO A 593 24.57 36.35 11.26
CA PRO A 593 23.59 37.35 11.71
C PRO A 593 24.24 38.73 11.90
N SER A 594 23.52 39.79 11.51
CA SER A 594 23.95 41.16 11.79
C SER A 594 23.64 41.59 13.23
N SER A 595 24.09 42.79 13.63
CA SER A 595 23.73 43.40 14.92
C SER A 595 22.25 43.80 15.05
N ARG A 596 21.46 43.72 13.97
CA ARG A 596 20.00 43.92 13.99
C ARG A 596 19.26 42.69 14.51
N VAL A 597 19.85 41.51 14.41
CA VAL A 597 19.27 40.26 14.93
C VAL A 597 19.49 40.18 16.44
N ILE A 598 18.38 40.15 17.18
CA ILE A 598 18.36 40.00 18.63
C ILE A 598 18.20 38.51 18.91
N SER A 599 19.21 37.89 19.48
CA SER A 599 19.27 36.45 19.80
C SER A 599 19.95 36.26 21.15
N GLU A 600 19.90 35.04 21.70
CA GLU A 600 20.55 34.73 22.99
C GLU A 600 22.05 35.08 23.00
N VAL A 601 22.73 34.99 21.85
CA VAL A 601 24.17 35.28 21.70
C VAL A 601 24.45 36.78 21.63
N SER A 602 23.54 37.58 21.07
CA SER A 602 23.70 39.05 20.93
C SER A 602 23.07 39.86 22.08
N ALA A 603 22.28 39.21 22.94
CA ALA A 603 21.56 39.83 24.06
C ALA A 603 22.48 40.49 25.11
N SER A 604 23.74 40.03 25.25
CA SER A 604 24.69 40.55 26.25
C SER A 604 25.36 41.88 25.85
N GLU A 605 25.32 42.28 24.58
CA GLU A 605 26.05 43.45 24.06
C GLU A 605 25.14 44.58 23.56
N ASN A 606 23.82 44.39 23.60
CA ASN A 606 22.88 45.29 22.92
C ASN A 606 22.58 46.55 23.76
N ARG A 607 23.23 47.68 23.44
CA ARG A 607 22.85 48.99 23.98
C ARG A 607 21.54 49.44 23.32
N LEU A 608 20.53 49.79 24.11
CA LEU A 608 19.30 50.45 23.65
C LEU A 608 19.67 51.87 23.16
N ILE A 609 19.98 52.00 21.88
CA ILE A 609 20.29 53.27 21.20
C ILE A 609 19.47 53.29 19.91
N GLY A 610 18.56 54.25 19.75
CA GLY A 610 17.67 54.38 18.59
C GLY A 610 16.43 55.22 18.90
N ASP A 611 15.54 55.37 17.90
CA ASP A 611 14.19 55.96 18.06
C ASP A 611 13.40 55.26 19.18
N ASP A 612 12.51 55.99 19.87
CA ASP A 612 11.74 55.53 21.04
C ASP A 612 10.96 54.24 20.71
N ARG A 613 10.39 54.15 19.51
CA ARG A 613 9.66 52.96 19.03
C ARG A 613 10.59 51.76 18.79
N VAL A 614 11.76 51.97 18.21
CA VAL A 614 12.75 50.90 17.99
C VAL A 614 13.28 50.37 19.32
N CYS A 615 13.52 51.26 20.29
CA CYS A 615 13.92 50.88 21.64
C CYS A 615 12.84 50.06 22.36
N LEU A 616 11.56 50.46 22.25
CA LEU A 616 10.43 49.70 22.78
C LEU A 616 10.37 48.28 22.18
N LEU A 617 10.39 48.17 20.84
CA LEU A 617 10.32 46.87 20.15
C LEU A 617 11.53 45.97 20.48
N ARG A 618 12.72 46.55 20.64
CA ARG A 618 13.90 45.82 21.15
C ARG A 618 13.69 45.30 22.57
N GLY A 619 13.06 46.08 23.46
CA GLY A 619 12.67 45.63 24.80
C GLY A 619 11.68 44.47 24.77
N VAL A 620 10.66 44.54 23.91
CA VAL A 620 9.69 43.44 23.70
C VAL A 620 10.40 42.19 23.17
N ALA A 621 11.32 42.33 22.21
CA ALA A 621 12.11 41.22 21.69
C ALA A 621 12.97 40.55 22.78
N MET A 622 13.57 41.33 23.69
CA MET A 622 14.33 40.78 24.83
C MET A 622 13.44 40.01 25.81
N SER A 623 12.21 40.50 26.04
CA SER A 623 11.21 39.80 26.87
C SER A 623 10.80 38.48 26.22
N PHE A 624 10.63 38.47 24.88
CA PHE A 624 10.34 37.27 24.09
C PHE A 624 11.48 36.25 24.20
N LEU A 625 12.74 36.68 24.03
CA LEU A 625 13.91 35.82 24.17
C LEU A 625 13.97 35.15 25.55
N ARG A 626 13.63 35.88 26.62
CA ARG A 626 13.56 35.34 27.99
C ARG A 626 12.37 34.41 28.25
N GLY A 627 11.39 34.38 27.36
CA GLY A 627 10.20 33.54 27.48
C GLY A 627 9.13 34.12 28.38
N GLU A 628 9.16 35.44 28.54
CA GLU A 628 8.13 36.18 29.25
C GLU A 628 6.82 36.17 28.44
N THR A 629 5.68 36.26 29.12
CA THR A 629 4.37 36.34 28.46
C THR A 629 4.16 37.75 27.90
N ILE A 630 3.77 37.85 26.62
CA ILE A 630 3.63 39.12 25.90
C ILE A 630 2.21 39.24 25.34
N GLU A 631 1.57 40.37 25.61
CA GLU A 631 0.29 40.75 24.98
C GLU A 631 0.55 41.34 23.59
N TRP A 632 0.77 40.46 22.61
CA TRP A 632 1.22 40.84 21.26
C TRP A 632 0.33 41.88 20.57
N LYS A 633 -0.98 41.85 20.80
CA LYS A 633 -1.94 42.75 20.14
C LYS A 633 -1.66 44.23 20.43
N ASP A 634 -1.08 44.55 21.58
CA ASP A 634 -0.80 45.93 21.99
C ASP A 634 0.42 46.53 21.28
N HIS A 635 1.22 45.69 20.59
CA HIS A 635 2.43 46.09 19.90
C HIS A 635 2.27 46.21 18.37
N PHE A 636 1.08 45.93 17.84
CA PHE A 636 0.78 46.01 16.41
C PHE A 636 -0.38 46.96 16.14
N PRO A 637 -0.46 47.58 14.94
CA PRO A 637 -1.59 48.40 14.57
C PRO A 637 -2.91 47.61 14.63
N PRO A 638 -4.04 48.21 15.04
CA PRO A 638 -5.35 47.55 15.03
C PRO A 638 -5.80 47.08 13.64
N THR A 639 -5.17 47.58 12.58
CA THR A 639 -5.46 47.21 11.19
C THR A 639 -4.64 46.02 10.68
N ALA A 640 -3.68 45.52 11.45
CA ALA A 640 -2.86 44.37 11.08
C ALA A 640 -3.73 43.11 10.95
N LYS A 641 -3.49 42.34 9.89
CA LYS A 641 -4.28 41.17 9.52
C LYS A 641 -3.43 39.91 9.62
N ARG A 642 -4.12 38.79 9.87
CA ARG A 642 -3.52 37.46 9.77
C ARG A 642 -3.26 37.14 8.30
N VAL A 643 -2.07 36.63 8.01
CA VAL A 643 -1.65 36.15 6.69
C VAL A 643 -1.13 34.73 6.79
N THR A 644 -1.19 33.99 5.67
CA THR A 644 -0.63 32.63 5.60
C THR A 644 0.88 32.70 5.67
N LEU A 645 1.48 31.93 6.57
CA LEU A 645 2.92 31.85 6.81
C LEU A 645 3.42 30.41 6.63
N PRO A 646 4.73 30.21 6.36
CA PRO A 646 5.33 28.89 6.32
C PRO A 646 5.13 28.10 7.61
N THR A 647 5.02 26.78 7.47
CA THR A 647 4.89 25.84 8.59
C THR A 647 6.24 25.38 9.11
N TYR A 648 6.23 24.88 10.35
CA TYR A 648 7.40 24.43 11.09
C TYR A 648 8.31 23.46 10.29
N PRO A 649 9.65 23.61 10.35
CA PRO A 649 10.59 22.67 9.72
C PRO A 649 10.96 21.52 10.68
N PHE A 650 10.16 20.45 10.67
CA PHE A 650 10.44 19.24 11.45
C PHE A 650 11.83 18.65 11.14
N GLN A 651 12.53 18.21 12.19
CA GLN A 651 13.84 17.57 12.10
C GLN A 651 13.70 16.12 11.70
N ARG A 652 13.82 15.87 10.39
CA ARG A 652 13.58 14.57 9.79
C ARG A 652 14.71 13.58 10.09
N SER A 653 14.49 12.74 11.10
CA SER A 653 15.40 11.65 11.47
C SER A 653 14.79 10.32 11.09
N ARG A 654 15.60 9.40 10.53
CA ARG A 654 15.13 8.04 10.20
C ARG A 654 14.64 7.30 11.46
N ARG A 655 13.41 6.80 11.40
CA ARG A 655 12.70 5.98 12.38
C ARG A 655 12.10 4.80 11.62
N TRP A 656 12.87 3.75 11.41
CA TRP A 656 12.38 2.65 10.57
C TRP A 656 12.72 1.31 11.18
N LEU A 657 11.96 0.32 10.76
CA LEU A 657 12.27 -1.08 10.99
C LEU A 657 13.46 -1.43 10.10
N ASP A 658 14.63 -1.63 10.70
CA ASP A 658 15.78 -2.16 9.97
C ASP A 658 15.47 -3.63 9.61
N ASP A 659 14.99 -3.87 8.40
CA ASP A 659 14.79 -5.18 7.80
C ASP A 659 16.04 -5.54 6.98
N ALA A 660 16.63 -6.71 7.24
CA ALA A 660 17.28 -7.44 6.15
C ALA A 660 16.20 -7.70 5.07
N PRO A 661 16.50 -7.61 3.77
CA PRO A 661 15.49 -7.69 2.71
C PRO A 661 14.64 -8.95 2.90
N VAL A 662 13.37 -8.74 3.24
CA VAL A 662 12.37 -9.79 3.33
C VAL A 662 11.97 -10.12 1.90
N CYS A 663 12.69 -11.06 1.29
CA CYS A 663 12.15 -11.82 0.17
C CYS A 663 11.08 -12.74 0.75
N LEU A 664 9.84 -12.62 0.29
CA LEU A 664 8.72 -13.37 0.82
C LEU A 664 8.70 -14.79 0.23
N PRO A 665 8.86 -15.87 1.03
CA PRO A 665 8.17 -17.11 0.73
C PRO A 665 6.70 -16.93 1.15
N MET A 666 5.80 -16.78 0.17
CA MET A 666 4.36 -16.91 0.41
C MET A 666 4.05 -18.39 0.66
N SER A 667 3.93 -18.77 1.93
CA SER A 667 2.98 -19.78 2.44
C SER A 667 3.33 -20.15 3.88
N ALA A 668 2.54 -19.68 4.85
CA ALA A 668 2.36 -20.35 6.15
C ALA A 668 1.39 -19.57 7.02
N ILE A 669 0.07 -19.80 6.85
CA ILE A 669 -0.85 -19.94 7.99
C ILE A 669 -1.91 -20.97 7.58
N CYS A 670 -1.86 -22.17 8.20
CA CYS A 670 -2.96 -23.14 8.16
C CYS A 670 -3.93 -22.88 9.32
N PRO A 671 -5.26 -22.84 9.10
CA PRO A 671 -6.26 -22.56 10.16
C PRO A 671 -6.54 -23.69 11.19
N SER A 672 -5.65 -24.66 11.43
CA SER A 672 -6.01 -25.88 12.18
C SER A 672 -5.47 -26.02 13.62
N GLU A 673 -4.81 -25.02 14.22
CA GLU A 673 -4.22 -25.14 15.58
C GLU A 673 -4.88 -24.27 16.67
N ILE A 674 -6.22 -24.12 16.68
CA ILE A 674 -6.96 -23.51 17.81
C ILE A 674 -7.58 -24.54 18.76
N ALA A 675 -7.38 -25.84 18.54
CA ALA A 675 -7.97 -26.87 19.39
C ALA A 675 -6.91 -27.81 20.00
N SER A 676 -6.14 -27.32 20.97
CA SER A 676 -5.80 -28.02 22.22
C SER A 676 -4.55 -27.42 22.86
N ILE A 677 -4.71 -26.86 24.07
CA ILE A 677 -3.92 -27.15 25.28
C ILE A 677 -4.52 -26.27 26.38
N ASP A 678 -5.29 -26.90 27.26
CA ASP A 678 -5.72 -26.33 28.54
C ASP A 678 -4.72 -26.75 29.63
N LYS A 679 -4.43 -25.80 30.53
CA LYS A 679 -3.96 -25.95 31.92
C LYS A 679 -2.89 -27.01 32.25
N SER A 680 -1.67 -26.52 32.46
CA SER A 680 -0.90 -26.63 33.73
C SER A 680 0.54 -26.17 33.44
N LEU A 681 1.05 -25.11 34.04
CA LEU A 681 1.68 -25.17 35.36
C LEU A 681 1.89 -23.73 35.88
N THR A 682 1.25 -23.45 37.01
CA THR A 682 1.58 -22.33 37.90
C THR A 682 2.74 -22.71 38.82
N GLN A 683 3.62 -21.73 39.05
CA GLN A 683 4.46 -21.47 40.24
C GLN A 683 5.99 -21.60 40.09
N ARG A 684 6.63 -20.43 40.28
CA ARG A 684 7.79 -20.11 41.15
C ARG A 684 9.17 -20.61 40.66
N ASP A 685 10.25 -19.82 40.68
CA ASP A 685 10.65 -18.81 41.67
C ASP A 685 11.45 -17.64 41.06
N ASN A 686 11.37 -16.52 41.78
CA ASN A 686 12.19 -15.32 41.63
C ASN A 686 13.64 -15.59 42.07
N ASN A 687 14.62 -15.09 41.32
CA ASN A 687 15.72 -14.38 41.97
C ASN A 687 16.39 -13.36 41.05
N ALA A 688 16.59 -12.18 41.64
CA ALA A 688 17.15 -10.99 41.02
C ALA A 688 18.68 -11.07 40.86
N GLY A 689 19.19 -10.49 39.78
CA GLY A 689 20.59 -10.17 39.56
C GLY A 689 20.69 -9.03 38.54
N ASP A 690 21.08 -7.86 39.04
CA ASP A 690 21.17 -6.58 38.33
C ASP A 690 22.20 -6.62 37.17
N PRO A 691 22.02 -5.77 36.13
CA PRO A 691 22.63 -5.89 34.82
C PRO A 691 23.94 -5.08 34.73
N LYS A 692 24.99 -5.71 34.23
CA LYS A 692 26.12 -5.06 33.53
C LYS A 692 27.07 -6.15 33.04
N SER A 693 27.59 -5.93 31.83
CA SER A 693 28.50 -6.79 31.05
C SER A 693 27.88 -8.06 30.46
N VAL A 694 27.31 -7.94 29.26
CA VAL A 694 27.83 -8.60 28.04
C VAL A 694 27.37 -7.77 26.84
N ALA A 695 28.00 -6.62 26.62
CA ALA A 695 28.04 -5.99 25.31
C ALA A 695 29.36 -6.44 24.68
N ALA A 696 29.32 -7.56 23.95
CA ALA A 696 30.29 -8.04 22.96
C ALA A 696 30.16 -9.57 22.81
N SER A 697 29.17 -10.03 22.04
CA SER A 697 29.20 -11.32 21.33
C SER A 697 27.99 -11.45 20.41
N ALA A 698 27.82 -10.51 19.48
CA ALA A 698 27.02 -10.77 18.28
C ALA A 698 28.00 -11.28 17.22
N THR A 699 28.29 -12.58 17.26
CA THR A 699 29.13 -13.26 16.27
C THR A 699 28.23 -14.07 15.33
N ASN A 700 28.14 -13.61 14.09
CA ASN A 700 27.77 -14.34 12.87
C ASN A 700 26.53 -15.27 12.94
N ASP A 701 25.33 -14.69 12.82
CA ASP A 701 24.27 -15.42 12.12
C ASP A 701 24.66 -15.51 10.65
N THR A 702 25.11 -16.70 10.27
CA THR A 702 25.51 -17.01 8.91
C THR A 702 24.22 -17.06 8.09
N LEU A 703 24.03 -16.10 7.17
CA LEU A 703 22.94 -16.10 6.19
C LEU A 703 22.78 -17.52 5.64
N LEU A 704 21.62 -18.14 5.88
CA LEU A 704 21.31 -19.43 5.28
C LEU A 704 21.25 -19.26 3.76
N SER A 705 21.69 -20.28 3.01
CA SER A 705 21.62 -20.26 1.54
C SER A 705 20.18 -20.19 1.05
N SER A 706 19.97 -19.75 -0.19
CA SER A 706 18.63 -19.63 -0.79
C SER A 706 17.80 -20.91 -0.79
N LEU A 707 18.41 -22.12 -0.79
CA LEU A 707 17.69 -23.41 -0.68
C LEU A 707 17.47 -23.94 0.76
N LEU A 708 18.10 -23.35 1.77
CA LEU A 708 17.93 -23.73 3.18
C LEU A 708 17.12 -22.65 3.88
N GLN A 709 15.82 -22.89 4.08
CA GLN A 709 14.91 -21.86 4.56
C GLN A 709 14.92 -21.70 6.07
N ARG A 710 14.96 -22.80 6.82
CA ARG A 710 14.84 -22.79 8.28
C ARG A 710 15.85 -23.71 8.94
N LYS A 711 16.57 -23.23 9.96
CA LYS A 711 17.34 -24.07 10.88
C LYS A 711 16.47 -24.42 12.08
N LEU A 712 16.36 -25.71 12.43
CA LEU A 712 15.61 -26.17 13.59
C LEU A 712 16.52 -26.19 14.83
N ASN A 713 16.07 -25.57 15.92
CA ASN A 713 16.75 -25.59 17.21
C ASN A 713 16.25 -26.78 18.01
N LEU A 714 17.00 -27.89 17.97
CA LEU A 714 16.68 -29.12 18.71
C LEU A 714 17.64 -29.31 19.89
N ALA A 715 17.20 -30.07 20.89
CA ALA A 715 18.02 -30.37 22.07
C ALA A 715 19.19 -31.34 21.79
N GLY A 716 19.24 -31.96 20.60
CA GLY A 716 20.31 -32.87 20.19
C GLY A 716 21.48 -32.15 19.49
N ASP A 717 22.61 -32.82 19.39
CA ASP A 717 23.85 -32.27 18.78
C ASP A 717 23.82 -32.24 17.24
N GLU A 718 22.73 -32.67 16.62
CA GLU A 718 22.52 -32.62 15.17
C GLU A 718 22.07 -31.23 14.74
N THR A 719 22.58 -30.76 13.60
CA THR A 719 22.05 -29.55 12.97
C THR A 719 21.05 -29.95 11.90
N ILE A 720 19.80 -29.55 12.05
CA ILE A 720 18.74 -29.86 11.09
C ILE A 720 18.28 -28.57 10.42
N PHE A 721 18.21 -28.60 9.10
CA PHE A 721 17.56 -27.59 8.28
C PHE A 721 16.30 -28.16 7.67
N GLU A 722 15.31 -27.32 7.44
CA GLU A 722 14.06 -27.67 6.80
C GLU A 722 13.75 -26.68 5.67
N THR A 723 13.23 -27.21 4.57
CA THR A 723 12.91 -26.45 3.35
C THR A 723 11.69 -27.05 2.67
N ASP A 724 10.82 -26.20 2.15
CA ASP A 724 9.76 -26.63 1.24
C ASP A 724 10.21 -26.45 -0.21
N LEU A 725 10.49 -27.56 -0.90
CA LEU A 725 10.98 -27.49 -2.28
C LEU A 725 9.93 -27.00 -3.28
N SER A 726 8.63 -27.14 -3.03
CA SER A 726 7.60 -26.60 -3.93
C SER A 726 7.54 -25.07 -3.93
N SER A 727 8.11 -24.41 -2.92
CA SER A 727 8.16 -22.95 -2.86
C SER A 727 9.11 -22.32 -3.90
N PHE A 728 9.96 -23.13 -4.56
CA PHE A 728 10.89 -22.65 -5.60
C PHE A 728 10.31 -22.95 -6.99
N SER A 729 9.69 -21.94 -7.60
CA SER A 729 9.01 -22.07 -8.90
C SER A 729 9.89 -22.64 -10.00
N TYR A 730 11.15 -22.20 -10.10
CA TYR A 730 12.08 -22.67 -11.14
C TYR A 730 12.31 -24.19 -11.10
N LEU A 731 12.16 -24.86 -9.94
CA LEU A 731 12.34 -26.31 -9.86
C LEU A 731 11.27 -27.09 -10.64
N HIS A 732 10.14 -26.46 -10.99
CA HIS A 732 9.08 -27.09 -11.79
C HIS A 732 9.50 -27.37 -13.24
N ASP A 733 10.50 -26.64 -13.75
CA ASP A 733 11.06 -26.83 -15.08
C ASP A 733 11.97 -28.06 -15.20
N HIS A 734 12.34 -28.70 -14.08
CA HIS A 734 13.15 -29.91 -14.11
C HIS A 734 12.26 -31.15 -14.25
N VAL A 735 11.78 -31.41 -15.47
CA VAL A 735 10.84 -32.50 -15.79
C VAL A 735 11.56 -33.68 -16.43
N VAL A 736 11.44 -34.85 -15.81
CA VAL A 736 11.95 -36.13 -16.33
C VAL A 736 10.75 -37.05 -16.57
N ARG A 737 10.54 -37.41 -17.83
CA ARG A 737 9.45 -38.28 -18.31
C ARG A 737 8.06 -37.85 -17.82
N GLY A 738 7.81 -36.54 -17.86
CA GLY A 738 6.54 -35.93 -17.44
C GLY A 738 6.37 -35.78 -15.93
N MET A 739 7.37 -36.17 -15.12
CA MET A 739 7.38 -35.93 -13.68
C MET A 739 8.33 -34.79 -13.33
N THR A 740 7.86 -33.82 -12.55
CA THR A 740 8.72 -32.81 -11.95
C THR A 740 9.55 -33.45 -10.84
N LEU A 741 10.87 -33.53 -11.03
CA LEU A 741 11.80 -34.11 -10.07
C LEU A 741 12.76 -33.05 -9.55
N PHE A 742 13.09 -33.10 -8.26
CA PHE A 742 14.17 -32.30 -7.71
C PHE A 742 15.50 -32.73 -8.34
N PRO A 743 16.26 -31.81 -8.95
CA PRO A 743 17.51 -32.16 -9.64
C PRO A 743 18.56 -32.71 -8.68
N ALA A 744 19.38 -33.65 -9.16
CA ALA A 744 20.53 -34.13 -8.41
C ALA A 744 21.52 -33.00 -8.06
N ALA A 745 21.65 -32.02 -8.96
CA ALA A 745 22.37 -30.77 -8.71
C ALA A 745 21.82 -29.99 -7.49
N GLY A 746 20.51 -30.06 -7.23
CA GLY A 746 19.89 -29.47 -6.03
C GLY A 746 20.29 -30.17 -4.74
N LEU A 747 20.46 -31.50 -4.77
CA LEU A 747 20.98 -32.26 -3.61
C LEU A 747 22.44 -31.92 -3.30
N VAL A 748 23.25 -31.65 -4.34
CA VAL A 748 24.63 -31.17 -4.18
C VAL A 748 24.63 -29.80 -3.51
N GLU A 749 23.79 -28.87 -3.95
CA GLU A 749 23.68 -27.54 -3.35
C GLU A 749 23.20 -27.60 -1.89
N LEU A 750 22.16 -28.39 -1.58
CA LEU A 750 21.71 -28.60 -0.20
C LEU A 750 22.85 -29.10 0.70
N ALA A 751 23.67 -30.01 0.20
CA ALA A 751 24.80 -30.54 0.95
C ALA A 751 25.94 -29.52 1.15
N LEU A 752 26.33 -28.78 0.11
CA LEU A 752 27.36 -27.73 0.19
C LEU A 752 26.91 -26.58 1.10
N ALA A 753 25.67 -26.14 0.97
CA ALA A 753 25.09 -25.08 1.78
C ALA A 753 24.99 -25.46 3.25
N ALA A 754 24.49 -26.66 3.56
CA ALA A 754 24.39 -27.15 4.93
C ALA A 754 25.78 -27.33 5.55
N GLY A 755 26.75 -27.80 4.77
CA GLY A 755 28.16 -27.87 5.18
C GLY A 755 28.71 -26.51 5.56
N LYS A 756 28.56 -25.50 4.70
CA LYS A 756 29.03 -24.12 4.96
C LYS A 756 28.35 -23.48 6.17
N ALA A 757 27.05 -23.70 6.34
CA ALA A 757 26.28 -23.20 7.48
C ALA A 757 26.71 -23.82 8.81
N VAL A 758 27.22 -25.05 8.79
CA VAL A 758 27.75 -25.74 9.97
C VAL A 758 29.23 -25.40 10.22
N SER A 759 30.04 -25.32 9.16
CA SER A 759 31.44 -24.93 9.22
C SER A 759 31.91 -24.45 7.83
N PRO A 760 32.46 -23.23 7.71
CA PRO A 760 33.01 -22.71 6.45
C PRO A 760 34.13 -23.57 5.84
N ALA A 761 34.75 -24.46 6.62
CA ALA A 761 35.80 -25.36 6.16
C ALA A 761 35.26 -26.56 5.37
N LEU A 762 33.97 -26.91 5.50
CA LEU A 762 33.34 -28.02 4.79
C LEU A 762 32.99 -27.59 3.36
N ASN A 763 33.85 -27.95 2.41
CA ASN A 763 33.78 -27.56 1.01
C ASN A 763 33.83 -28.75 0.03
N ALA A 764 33.81 -29.98 0.54
CA ALA A 764 33.80 -31.19 -0.27
C ALA A 764 32.72 -32.16 0.19
N ILE A 765 32.14 -32.88 -0.77
CA ILE A 765 31.18 -33.96 -0.57
C ILE A 765 31.83 -35.26 -1.03
N GLU A 766 31.74 -36.32 -0.24
CA GLU A 766 32.12 -37.66 -0.63
C GLU A 766 30.93 -38.62 -0.55
N SER A 767 30.87 -39.54 -1.51
CA SER A 767 29.89 -40.62 -1.60
C SER A 767 28.45 -40.13 -1.45
N LEU A 768 28.05 -39.12 -2.24
CA LEU A 768 26.66 -38.68 -2.30
C LEU A 768 25.85 -39.75 -3.04
N GLN A 769 25.05 -40.50 -2.29
CA GLN A 769 24.19 -41.54 -2.82
C GLN A 769 22.74 -41.07 -2.82
N ILE A 770 22.08 -41.15 -3.98
CA ILE A 770 20.67 -40.82 -4.13
C ILE A 770 19.89 -42.12 -4.00
N ALA A 771 19.26 -42.32 -2.85
CA ALA A 771 18.52 -43.54 -2.55
C ALA A 771 17.20 -43.65 -3.34
N ARG A 772 16.62 -42.50 -3.72
CA ARG A 772 15.39 -42.42 -4.51
C ARG A 772 15.23 -41.06 -5.18
N PRO A 773 14.53 -40.98 -6.32
CA PRO A 773 14.08 -39.71 -6.88
C PRO A 773 13.18 -38.96 -5.90
N LEU A 774 13.22 -37.63 -5.94
CA LEU A 774 12.39 -36.76 -5.12
C LEU A 774 11.42 -35.98 -6.01
N PRO A 775 10.17 -36.43 -6.16
CA PRO A 775 9.17 -35.69 -6.92
C PRO A 775 8.79 -34.40 -6.19
N ILE A 776 8.62 -33.31 -6.94
CA ILE A 776 8.08 -32.05 -6.43
C ILE A 776 6.59 -32.04 -6.72
N ARG A 777 5.79 -31.82 -5.68
CA ARG A 777 4.34 -31.83 -5.73
C ARG A 777 3.83 -30.48 -6.24
N SER A 778 2.87 -30.52 -7.15
CA SER A 778 2.12 -29.33 -7.62
C SER A 778 0.89 -29.04 -6.74
N ASP A 779 0.46 -30.01 -5.94
CA ASP A 779 -0.77 -30.02 -5.13
C ASP A 779 -0.50 -29.89 -3.62
N GLY A 780 0.68 -29.43 -3.22
CA GLY A 780 1.03 -29.20 -1.81
C GLY A 780 2.54 -29.17 -1.53
N PRO A 781 2.93 -28.96 -0.27
CA PRO A 781 4.32 -28.78 0.10
C PRO A 781 5.16 -30.05 -0.12
N THR A 782 6.38 -29.88 -0.61
CA THR A 782 7.42 -30.92 -0.70
C THR A 782 8.49 -30.67 0.36
N TRP A 783 8.16 -31.03 1.61
CA TRP A 783 9.07 -30.83 2.74
C TRP A 783 10.30 -31.72 2.67
N VAL A 784 11.45 -31.10 2.92
CA VAL A 784 12.75 -31.75 3.03
C VAL A 784 13.48 -31.30 4.30
N GLN A 785 14.06 -32.25 5.00
CA GLN A 785 15.00 -32.02 6.09
C GLN A 785 16.42 -32.41 5.69
N VAL A 786 17.35 -31.49 5.91
CA VAL A 786 18.80 -31.71 5.76
C VAL A 786 19.41 -31.82 7.14
N ILE A 787 19.87 -33.01 7.48
CA ILE A 787 20.32 -33.39 8.82
C ILE A 787 21.83 -33.56 8.76
N VAL A 788 22.56 -32.73 9.50
CA VAL A 788 24.02 -32.79 9.62
C VAL A 788 24.40 -33.32 11.01
N SER A 789 25.00 -34.50 11.05
CA SER A 789 25.49 -35.10 12.30
C SER A 789 26.70 -34.33 12.86
N PRO A 790 26.92 -34.38 14.18
CA PRO A 790 28.08 -33.73 14.82
C PRO A 790 29.42 -34.36 14.38
N GLY A 791 30.49 -33.56 14.33
CA GLY A 791 31.85 -34.01 14.02
C GLY A 791 32.82 -32.86 13.71
N GLU A 792 34.12 -33.00 13.98
CA GLU A 792 35.08 -31.89 13.79
C GLU A 792 35.59 -31.73 12.35
N GLN A 793 35.95 -32.84 11.67
CA GLN A 793 36.57 -32.80 10.32
C GLN A 793 35.73 -33.44 9.22
N ASN A 794 34.99 -34.50 9.55
CA ASN A 794 34.08 -35.20 8.66
C ASN A 794 32.70 -35.27 9.33
N ARG A 795 31.65 -34.97 8.59
CA ARG A 795 30.26 -35.03 9.09
C ARG A 795 29.39 -35.82 8.14
N ARG A 796 28.56 -36.72 8.66
CA ARG A 796 27.51 -37.36 7.87
C ARG A 796 26.39 -36.34 7.63
N LEU A 797 25.91 -36.27 6.39
CA LEU A 797 24.71 -35.52 6.02
C LEU A 797 23.66 -36.46 5.44
N ARG A 798 22.41 -36.24 5.82
CA ARG A 798 21.25 -36.97 5.30
C ARG A 798 20.17 -36.01 4.89
N VAL A 799 19.64 -36.20 3.69
CA VAL A 799 18.46 -35.49 3.17
C VAL A 799 17.27 -36.43 3.28
N ALA A 800 16.21 -36.01 3.95
CA ALA A 800 14.97 -36.76 4.11
C ALA A 800 13.78 -35.93 3.64
N THR A 801 12.76 -36.58 3.08
CA THR A 801 11.50 -35.93 2.67
C THR A 801 10.33 -36.52 3.44
N LEU A 802 9.27 -35.74 3.60
CA LEU A 802 8.04 -36.15 4.27
C LEU A 802 7.16 -36.94 3.30
N ASP A 803 6.86 -38.20 3.61
CA ASP A 803 5.95 -39.01 2.79
C ASP A 803 4.49 -38.87 3.25
N ALA A 804 3.73 -38.02 2.54
CA ALA A 804 2.32 -37.79 2.79
C ALA A 804 1.44 -39.04 2.55
N SER A 805 1.85 -39.94 1.64
CA SER A 805 1.11 -41.17 1.34
C SER A 805 1.22 -42.25 2.43
N ASN A 806 2.17 -42.08 3.37
CA ASN A 806 2.46 -43.01 4.44
C ASN A 806 2.31 -42.37 5.83
N GLY A 807 1.25 -41.60 6.04
CA GLY A 807 0.91 -41.00 7.35
C GLY A 807 1.93 -39.99 7.87
N GLY A 808 2.71 -39.35 6.99
CA GLY A 808 3.70 -38.32 7.37
C GLY A 808 5.03 -38.86 7.88
N SER A 809 5.47 -40.05 7.46
CA SER A 809 6.78 -40.59 7.84
C SER A 809 7.93 -39.95 7.04
N TRP A 810 9.01 -39.53 7.70
CA TRP A 810 10.23 -39.09 7.02
C TRP A 810 10.97 -40.25 6.35
N ARG A 811 11.33 -40.07 5.08
CA ARG A 811 12.08 -41.05 4.27
C ARG A 811 13.35 -40.44 3.71
N THR A 812 14.46 -41.18 3.79
CA THR A 812 15.75 -40.74 3.26
C THR A 812 15.75 -40.71 1.74
N VAL A 813 16.14 -39.55 1.20
CA VAL A 813 16.31 -39.26 -0.23
C VAL A 813 17.77 -39.43 -0.64
N ALA A 814 18.69 -38.85 0.13
CA ALA A 814 20.11 -38.92 -0.16
C ALA A 814 20.96 -38.89 1.12
N GLU A 815 22.18 -39.44 1.03
CA GLU A 815 23.16 -39.41 2.11
C GLU A 815 24.55 -39.14 1.54
N CYS A 816 25.39 -38.43 2.30
CA CYS A 816 26.79 -38.19 1.95
C CYS A 816 27.67 -37.95 3.18
N GLN A 817 28.98 -37.82 2.95
CA GLN A 817 29.96 -37.32 3.92
C GLN A 817 30.44 -35.93 3.49
N LEU A 818 30.30 -34.96 4.38
CA LEU A 818 30.90 -33.63 4.24
C LEU A 818 32.32 -33.66 4.79
N LYS A 819 33.27 -33.15 4.02
CA LYS A 819 34.69 -33.09 4.40
C LYS A 819 35.26 -31.69 4.24
N THR A 820 36.30 -31.44 5.02
CA THR A 820 37.20 -30.31 4.81
C THR A 820 38.28 -30.72 3.83
N GLN A 821 38.34 -30.07 2.68
CA GLN A 821 39.46 -30.19 1.76
C GLN A 821 40.31 -28.94 1.84
N THR A 822 41.48 -29.07 2.47
CA THR A 822 42.49 -28.01 2.45
C THR A 822 42.91 -27.78 1.00
N PRO A 823 42.98 -26.52 0.52
CA PRO A 823 43.57 -26.24 -0.79
C PRO A 823 44.94 -26.88 -0.81
N GLN A 824 45.20 -27.82 -1.72
CA GLN A 824 46.54 -28.40 -1.85
C GLN A 824 47.47 -27.30 -2.36
N THR A 825 48.06 -26.54 -1.45
CA THR A 825 49.24 -25.71 -1.72
C THR A 825 50.42 -26.66 -1.93
N GLY A 826 50.68 -27.04 -3.18
CA GLY A 826 51.92 -27.75 -3.54
C GLY A 826 51.77 -29.14 -4.13
N VAL A 827 50.70 -29.44 -4.88
CA VAL A 827 50.78 -30.46 -5.93
C VAL A 827 50.48 -29.78 -7.25
N ASN A 828 51.52 -29.64 -8.08
CA ASN A 828 51.41 -29.51 -9.53
C ASN A 828 50.66 -30.75 -10.07
N ARG A 829 49.34 -30.79 -9.89
CA ARG A 829 48.41 -31.40 -10.84
C ARG A 829 47.89 -30.33 -11.81
N THR A 830 48.75 -29.37 -12.13
CA THR A 830 48.83 -28.70 -13.43
C THR A 830 49.35 -29.68 -14.51
N ALA A 831 48.97 -30.96 -14.44
CA ALA A 831 49.33 -31.97 -15.42
C ALA A 831 48.06 -32.76 -15.72
N ALA A 832 47.55 -32.53 -16.93
CA ALA A 832 46.26 -32.92 -17.48
C ALA A 832 45.10 -32.18 -16.79
N ILE A 833 44.41 -31.19 -17.37
CA ILE A 833 43.91 -31.20 -18.75
C ILE A 833 43.92 -29.80 -19.41
N THR A 834 44.34 -28.71 -18.76
CA THR A 834 44.21 -27.36 -19.35
C THR A 834 45.44 -26.79 -20.08
N ASP A 835 46.65 -27.34 -19.94
CA ASP A 835 47.86 -26.71 -20.51
C ASP A 835 48.67 -27.56 -21.52
N ASP A 836 48.24 -28.79 -21.87
CA ASP A 836 48.89 -29.61 -22.91
C ASP A 836 47.91 -30.17 -23.98
N ILE A 837 46.69 -29.62 -24.03
CA ILE A 837 45.84 -29.78 -25.21
C ILE A 837 45.62 -28.40 -25.82
N GLU A 838 46.70 -27.82 -26.36
CA GLU A 838 46.54 -27.04 -27.58
C GLU A 838 45.99 -28.02 -28.62
N PHE A 839 44.66 -28.15 -28.68
CA PHE A 839 44.03 -28.79 -29.81
C PHE A 839 44.53 -28.03 -31.04
N SER A 840 45.37 -28.67 -31.85
CA SER A 840 45.73 -28.07 -33.12
C SER A 840 44.42 -27.80 -33.87
N ARG A 841 44.31 -26.66 -34.56
CA ARG A 841 43.12 -26.34 -35.38
C ARG A 841 42.75 -27.46 -36.36
N ASP A 842 43.69 -28.37 -36.63
CA ASP A 842 43.56 -29.50 -37.53
C ASP A 842 43.08 -30.81 -36.84
N GLU A 843 43.21 -30.95 -35.51
CA GLU A 843 42.68 -32.11 -34.75
C GLU A 843 41.20 -31.96 -34.34
N LEU A 844 40.68 -30.73 -34.36
CA LEU A 844 39.25 -30.41 -34.20
C LEU A 844 38.45 -30.48 -35.52
N ALA A 845 39.06 -31.00 -36.60
CA ALA A 845 38.55 -30.88 -37.97
C ALA A 845 37.56 -31.97 -38.41
N ALA A 846 36.77 -32.55 -37.50
CA ALA A 846 35.70 -33.48 -37.87
C ALA A 846 34.42 -33.23 -37.05
N ASP A 847 33.67 -32.25 -37.55
CA ASP A 847 32.22 -31.98 -37.55
C ASP A 847 31.34 -32.00 -36.28
N HIS A 848 30.56 -30.89 -36.24
CA HIS A 848 29.35 -30.54 -35.48
C HIS A 848 29.50 -30.07 -34.02
N GLU A 849 29.58 -28.75 -33.86
CA GLU A 849 29.17 -28.09 -32.61
C GLU A 849 27.65 -28.26 -32.46
N ILE A 850 27.24 -28.90 -31.36
CA ILE A 850 25.83 -29.11 -31.03
C ILE A 850 25.32 -27.82 -30.42
N THR A 851 24.38 -27.20 -31.11
CA THR A 851 23.70 -25.99 -30.65
C THR A 851 22.83 -26.28 -29.43
N ASN A 852 22.49 -25.24 -28.64
CA ASN A 852 21.52 -25.35 -27.54
C ASN A 852 20.21 -26.03 -28.01
N HIS A 853 19.68 -25.63 -29.16
CA HIS A 853 18.44 -26.19 -29.70
C HIS A 853 18.55 -27.68 -30.01
N GLU A 854 19.61 -28.10 -30.72
CA GLU A 854 19.85 -29.52 -31.02
C GLU A 854 20.04 -30.34 -29.73
N HIS A 855 20.78 -29.81 -28.75
CA HIS A 855 20.99 -30.49 -27.47
C HIS A 855 19.66 -30.74 -26.74
N TYR A 856 18.83 -29.71 -26.55
CA TYR A 856 17.58 -29.88 -25.81
C TYR A 856 16.53 -30.66 -26.58
N GLN A 857 16.62 -30.73 -27.91
CA GLN A 857 15.83 -31.66 -28.71
C GLN A 857 16.24 -33.12 -28.42
N ILE A 858 17.54 -33.43 -28.40
CA ILE A 858 18.05 -34.76 -28.03
C ILE A 858 17.62 -35.16 -26.62
N MET A 859 17.71 -34.24 -25.66
CA MET A 859 17.28 -34.49 -24.28
C MET A 859 15.77 -34.77 -24.19
N ARG A 860 14.95 -33.99 -24.91
CA ARG A 860 13.49 -34.18 -24.98
C ARG A 860 13.13 -35.54 -25.57
N ASP A 861 13.81 -35.97 -26.64
CA ASP A 861 13.57 -37.25 -27.30
C ASP A 861 13.94 -38.44 -26.38
N ALA A 862 14.90 -38.26 -25.48
CA ALA A 862 15.23 -39.22 -24.42
C ALA A 862 14.26 -39.18 -23.21
N GLY A 863 13.35 -38.20 -23.17
CA GLY A 863 12.38 -37.99 -22.09
C GLY A 863 12.86 -37.05 -20.97
N LEU A 864 13.87 -36.22 -21.20
CA LEU A 864 14.32 -35.16 -20.31
C LEU A 864 13.77 -33.80 -20.81
N ASN A 865 12.63 -33.38 -20.25
CA ASN A 865 11.82 -32.25 -20.71
C ASN A 865 12.12 -30.97 -19.92
N TYR A 866 13.35 -30.47 -19.97
CA TYR A 866 13.71 -29.24 -19.25
C TYR A 866 12.91 -28.03 -19.76
N GLY A 867 12.33 -27.26 -18.83
CA GLY A 867 11.81 -25.92 -19.05
C GLY A 867 12.93 -24.87 -19.09
N ASP A 868 12.58 -23.62 -19.37
CA ASP A 868 13.56 -22.60 -19.77
C ASP A 868 14.61 -22.29 -18.68
N THR A 869 14.25 -22.44 -17.40
CA THR A 869 15.20 -22.19 -16.31
C THR A 869 16.32 -23.24 -16.21
N PHE A 870 16.11 -24.47 -16.72
CA PHE A 870 17.13 -25.54 -16.75
C PHE A 870 17.83 -25.67 -18.11
N ARG A 871 17.57 -24.74 -19.05
CA ARG A 871 18.18 -24.72 -20.40
C ARG A 871 19.48 -23.90 -20.48
N GLY A 872 20.36 -24.05 -19.50
CA GLY A 872 21.58 -23.24 -19.34
C GLY A 872 22.77 -23.59 -20.24
N LEU A 873 22.71 -24.66 -21.05
CA LEU A 873 23.79 -25.05 -21.96
C LEU A 873 23.81 -24.15 -23.19
N ARG A 874 24.93 -23.47 -23.47
CA ARG A 874 25.09 -22.56 -24.60
C ARG A 874 25.57 -23.28 -25.86
N SER A 875 26.60 -24.10 -25.71
CA SER A 875 27.07 -24.99 -26.78
C SER A 875 27.79 -26.21 -26.21
N ARG A 876 27.83 -27.29 -26.99
CA ARG A 876 28.56 -28.52 -26.68
C ARG A 876 29.33 -29.02 -27.89
N ARG A 877 30.52 -29.55 -27.65
CA ARG A 877 31.34 -30.25 -28.65
C ARG A 877 31.85 -31.55 -28.07
N ASP A 878 31.71 -32.61 -28.85
CA ASP A 878 32.14 -33.95 -28.48
C ASP A 878 33.35 -34.30 -29.36
N ALA A 879 34.45 -34.74 -28.77
CA ALA A 879 35.71 -34.99 -29.47
C ALA A 879 36.34 -36.32 -29.01
N VAL A 880 37.01 -36.99 -29.95
CA VAL A 880 37.80 -38.19 -29.65
C VAL A 880 39.26 -37.79 -29.55
N VAL A 881 39.83 -37.88 -28.35
CA VAL A 881 41.24 -37.57 -28.07
C VAL A 881 41.98 -38.86 -27.74
N GLY A 882 42.76 -39.36 -28.70
CA GLY A 882 43.42 -40.66 -28.59
C GLY A 882 42.41 -41.82 -28.63
N GLN A 883 42.26 -42.55 -27.52
CA GLN A 883 41.22 -43.58 -27.35
C GLN A 883 40.02 -43.11 -26.50
N ARG A 884 39.99 -41.82 -26.10
CA ARG A 884 39.02 -41.30 -25.13
C ARG A 884 37.99 -40.39 -25.78
N ILE A 885 36.74 -40.50 -25.35
CA ILE A 885 35.68 -39.55 -25.72
C ILE A 885 35.64 -38.44 -24.67
N VAL A 886 35.67 -37.19 -25.12
CA VAL A 886 35.63 -35.99 -24.27
C VAL A 886 34.47 -35.12 -24.75
N SER A 887 33.65 -34.64 -23.82
CA SER A 887 32.61 -33.66 -24.11
C SER A 887 32.95 -32.33 -23.44
N ILE A 888 32.90 -31.25 -24.20
CA ILE A 888 33.23 -29.89 -23.74
C ILE A 888 32.02 -29.01 -23.98
N GLY A 889 31.58 -28.27 -22.96
CA GLY A 889 30.44 -27.37 -23.07
C GLY A 889 30.68 -26.01 -22.43
N GLU A 890 29.98 -25.01 -22.93
CA GLU A 890 29.85 -23.71 -22.27
C GLU A 890 28.44 -23.59 -21.69
N THR A 891 28.32 -23.19 -20.42
CA THR A 891 27.05 -23.05 -19.72
C THR A 891 26.92 -21.66 -19.12
N GLY A 892 25.69 -21.21 -18.90
CA GLY A 892 25.39 -19.99 -18.16
C GLY A 892 24.09 -20.15 -17.36
N LEU A 893 23.95 -19.35 -16.31
CA LEU A 893 22.67 -19.20 -15.65
C LEU A 893 21.75 -18.34 -16.54
N PRO A 894 20.49 -18.74 -16.80
CA PRO A 894 19.52 -17.90 -17.49
C PRO A 894 19.34 -16.54 -16.79
N GLU A 895 19.14 -15.46 -17.55
CA GLU A 895 19.02 -14.09 -17.02
C GLU A 895 17.83 -13.90 -16.07
N THR A 896 16.85 -14.80 -16.13
CA THR A 896 15.66 -14.83 -15.27
C THR A 896 15.94 -15.35 -13.86
N LEU A 897 17.14 -15.87 -13.58
CA LEU A 897 17.51 -16.46 -12.29
C LEU A 897 18.67 -15.70 -11.61
N ASP A 898 18.59 -15.59 -10.29
CA ASP A 898 19.64 -15.03 -9.43
C ASP A 898 20.49 -16.13 -8.77
N SER A 899 21.82 -16.00 -8.84
CA SER A 899 22.75 -16.91 -8.15
C SER A 899 23.09 -16.46 -6.73
N HIS A 900 22.60 -15.31 -6.26
CA HIS A 900 22.90 -14.81 -4.93
C HIS A 900 22.42 -15.77 -3.83
N GLY A 901 23.29 -16.03 -2.85
CA GLY A 901 23.01 -16.94 -1.73
C GLY A 901 23.22 -18.44 -2.02
N TYR A 902 23.56 -18.82 -3.26
CA TYR A 902 23.91 -20.20 -3.62
C TYR A 902 25.43 -20.44 -3.58
N GLN A 903 25.85 -21.68 -3.29
CA GLN A 903 27.24 -22.09 -3.54
C GLN A 903 27.44 -22.38 -5.03
N MET A 904 26.45 -23.03 -5.65
CA MET A 904 26.28 -23.17 -7.07
C MET A 904 24.77 -23.32 -7.36
N HIS A 905 24.18 -22.41 -8.14
CA HIS A 905 22.74 -22.47 -8.41
C HIS A 905 22.35 -23.81 -9.05
N PRO A 906 21.31 -24.53 -8.57
CA PRO A 906 20.99 -25.89 -9.03
C PRO A 906 20.78 -26.00 -10.54
N ALA A 907 20.06 -25.06 -11.16
CA ALA A 907 19.87 -25.05 -12.60
C ALA A 907 21.18 -24.85 -13.40
N TRP A 908 22.13 -24.08 -12.84
CA TRP A 908 23.42 -23.87 -13.48
C TRP A 908 24.34 -25.07 -13.33
N LEU A 909 24.33 -25.69 -12.15
CA LEU A 909 25.08 -26.94 -11.93
C LEU A 909 24.51 -28.06 -12.79
N ASP A 910 23.18 -28.16 -12.89
CA ASP A 910 22.52 -29.14 -13.74
C ASP A 910 22.90 -28.95 -15.22
N ALA A 911 22.91 -27.71 -15.72
CA ALA A 911 23.43 -27.40 -17.06
C ALA A 911 24.90 -27.86 -17.26
N CYS A 912 25.73 -27.81 -16.21
CA CYS A 912 27.08 -28.39 -16.26
C CYS A 912 27.05 -29.93 -16.35
N LEU A 913 26.16 -30.58 -15.60
CA LEU A 913 25.98 -32.04 -15.68
C LEU A 913 25.46 -32.47 -17.06
N GLN A 914 24.60 -31.67 -17.70
CA GLN A 914 24.05 -31.94 -19.04
C GLN A 914 25.14 -32.06 -20.13
N VAL A 915 26.33 -31.50 -19.93
CA VAL A 915 27.49 -31.69 -20.83
C VAL A 915 27.87 -33.17 -20.94
N ALA A 916 27.64 -33.96 -19.89
CA ALA A 916 27.86 -35.40 -19.89
C ALA A 916 27.07 -36.16 -20.97
N ALA A 917 26.00 -35.58 -21.53
CA ALA A 917 25.19 -36.22 -22.56
C ALA A 917 25.96 -36.57 -23.84
N GLY A 918 27.11 -35.95 -24.11
CA GLY A 918 28.00 -36.34 -25.21
C GLY A 918 28.75 -37.66 -24.99
N LEU A 919 28.72 -38.21 -23.76
CA LEU A 919 29.40 -39.45 -23.36
C LEU A 919 28.43 -40.62 -23.16
N ILE A 920 27.14 -40.36 -23.34
CA ILE A 920 26.08 -41.35 -23.16
C ILE A 920 25.87 -42.09 -24.50
N PRO A 921 25.76 -43.43 -24.52
CA PRO A 921 25.44 -44.17 -25.73
C PRO A 921 24.11 -43.71 -26.34
N GLU A 922 24.02 -43.69 -27.67
CA GLU A 922 22.77 -43.43 -28.38
C GLU A 922 21.69 -44.41 -27.91
N SER A 923 20.73 -43.92 -27.13
CA SER A 923 19.68 -44.73 -26.51
C SER A 923 18.41 -43.90 -26.33
N GLN A 924 17.25 -44.56 -26.39
CA GLN A 924 15.94 -43.92 -26.16
C GLN A 924 15.61 -43.76 -24.65
N ASN A 925 16.58 -44.01 -23.76
CA ASN A 925 16.37 -43.96 -22.32
C ASN A 925 16.79 -42.60 -21.74
N ALA A 926 16.04 -42.12 -20.75
CA ALA A 926 16.47 -40.99 -19.92
C ALA A 926 17.55 -41.47 -18.95
N TRP A 927 18.73 -40.86 -19.00
CA TRP A 927 19.81 -41.13 -18.05
C TRP A 927 19.81 -40.06 -16.97
N ILE A 928 19.73 -40.48 -15.70
CA ILE A 928 19.70 -39.56 -14.56
C ILE A 928 20.87 -39.83 -13.60
N PRO A 929 21.34 -38.80 -12.88
CA PRO A 929 22.31 -38.98 -11.80
C PRO A 929 21.70 -39.78 -10.64
N VAL A 930 22.44 -40.78 -10.16
CA VAL A 930 22.09 -41.58 -8.97
C VAL A 930 23.15 -41.50 -7.86
N GLY A 931 24.31 -40.92 -8.15
CA GLY A 931 25.31 -40.66 -7.12
C GLY A 931 26.56 -39.97 -7.64
N PHE A 932 27.40 -39.56 -6.70
CA PHE A 932 28.66 -38.87 -6.92
C PHE A 932 29.71 -39.41 -5.94
N ASP A 933 30.87 -39.84 -6.44
CA ASP A 933 31.95 -40.34 -5.58
C ASP A 933 32.60 -39.19 -4.80
N ARG A 934 32.94 -38.09 -5.47
CA ARG A 934 33.48 -36.89 -4.81
C ARG A 934 33.15 -35.61 -5.55
N ILE A 935 32.78 -34.57 -4.82
CA ILE A 935 32.58 -33.20 -5.32
C ILE A 935 33.44 -32.27 -4.48
N SER A 936 34.22 -31.42 -5.14
CA SER A 936 35.08 -30.43 -4.49
C SER A 936 34.71 -29.04 -5.01
N ALA A 937 34.17 -28.18 -4.14
CA ALA A 937 33.87 -26.79 -4.46
C ALA A 937 35.06 -25.90 -4.13
N HIS A 938 35.64 -25.25 -5.15
CA HIS A 938 36.85 -24.43 -4.99
C HIS A 938 36.52 -22.95 -4.84
N ARG A 939 35.45 -22.49 -5.52
CA ARG A 939 35.01 -21.09 -5.50
C ARG A 939 33.57 -20.97 -6.00
N ILE A 940 32.95 -19.84 -5.68
CA ILE A 940 31.62 -19.46 -6.15
C ILE A 940 31.77 -18.73 -7.50
N PRO A 941 31.05 -19.12 -8.56
CA PRO A 941 31.13 -18.46 -9.85
C PRO A 941 30.41 -17.10 -9.84
N ALA A 942 30.89 -16.14 -10.65
CA ALA A 942 30.24 -14.85 -10.82
C ALA A 942 29.07 -14.96 -11.81
N GLN A 943 27.89 -14.46 -11.46
CA GLN A 943 26.62 -14.62 -12.20
C GLN A 943 26.71 -14.33 -13.71
N ASN A 944 27.47 -13.32 -14.11
CA ASN A 944 27.55 -12.87 -15.52
C ASN A 944 28.68 -13.54 -16.33
N GLN A 945 29.34 -14.58 -15.80
CA GLN A 945 30.43 -15.26 -16.50
C GLN A 945 30.02 -16.68 -16.88
N PRO A 946 30.19 -17.09 -18.16
CA PRO A 946 29.94 -18.48 -18.52
C PRO A 946 30.92 -19.43 -17.83
N LEU A 947 30.48 -20.66 -17.61
CA LEU A 947 31.33 -21.76 -17.15
C LEU A 947 31.69 -22.66 -18.31
N ARG A 948 32.97 -23.02 -18.36
CA ARG A 948 33.51 -24.02 -19.28
C ARG A 948 33.62 -25.34 -18.56
N VAL A 949 32.92 -26.33 -19.08
CA VAL A 949 32.81 -27.66 -18.51
C VAL A 949 33.46 -28.64 -19.45
N MET A 950 34.21 -29.57 -18.89
CA MET A 950 34.75 -30.70 -19.63
C MET A 950 34.44 -31.98 -18.87
N ALA A 951 33.80 -32.90 -19.57
CA ALA A 951 33.38 -34.19 -19.08
C ALA A 951 34.20 -35.30 -19.74
N THR A 952 34.59 -36.31 -18.95
CA THR A 952 35.31 -37.50 -19.43
C THR A 952 34.78 -38.75 -18.75
N ARG A 953 34.77 -39.88 -19.45
CA ARG A 953 34.31 -41.16 -18.91
C ARG A 953 35.37 -41.83 -18.04
N GLN A 954 34.95 -42.43 -16.92
CA GLN A 954 35.79 -43.36 -16.16
C GLN A 954 35.68 -44.78 -16.73
N GLY A 955 36.80 -45.42 -17.06
CA GLY A 955 36.84 -46.80 -17.57
C GLY A 955 37.03 -46.93 -19.09
N SER A 956 36.47 -47.98 -19.69
CA SER A 956 36.55 -48.25 -21.15
C SER A 956 35.69 -47.26 -21.95
N ASP A 957 36.20 -46.73 -23.06
CA ASP A 957 35.48 -45.83 -23.97
C ASP A 957 34.61 -46.58 -25.02
N ASP A 958 34.49 -47.90 -24.90
CA ASP A 958 33.56 -48.69 -25.72
C ASP A 958 32.11 -48.33 -25.37
N LEU A 959 31.42 -47.65 -26.28
CA LEU A 959 30.01 -47.25 -26.16
C LEU A 959 29.05 -48.45 -26.28
N SER A 960 29.49 -49.57 -26.84
CA SER A 960 28.65 -50.75 -27.11
C SER A 960 28.52 -51.72 -25.93
N ALA A 961 29.22 -51.46 -24.82
CA ALA A 961 29.33 -52.35 -23.65
C ALA A 961 28.68 -51.79 -22.37
N ILE A 962 27.83 -50.76 -22.46
CA ILE A 962 27.18 -50.11 -21.31
C ILE A 962 25.69 -50.39 -21.29
N ASP A 963 25.27 -51.38 -20.50
CA ASP A 963 23.85 -51.68 -20.36
C ASP A 963 23.21 -51.06 -19.10
N ASP A 964 23.98 -50.86 -18.01
CA ASP A 964 23.37 -50.61 -16.68
C ASP A 964 23.79 -49.31 -15.96
N SER A 965 25.01 -48.77 -16.17
CA SER A 965 25.48 -47.54 -15.49
C SER A 965 26.72 -46.93 -16.14
N LEU A 966 26.87 -45.61 -16.06
CA LEU A 966 27.98 -44.83 -16.61
C LEU A 966 28.60 -43.92 -15.54
N SER A 967 29.93 -43.94 -15.38
CA SER A 967 30.67 -43.06 -14.45
C SER A 967 31.45 -41.97 -15.21
N ILE A 968 31.32 -40.72 -14.77
CA ILE A 968 31.82 -39.53 -15.48
C ILE A 968 32.54 -38.59 -14.50
N ASP A 969 33.66 -38.04 -14.94
CA ASP A 969 34.38 -36.97 -14.26
C ASP A 969 34.16 -35.64 -14.98
N LEU A 970 33.87 -34.57 -14.23
CA LEU A 970 33.70 -33.22 -14.75
C LEU A 970 34.68 -32.25 -14.09
N THR A 971 35.27 -31.39 -14.91
CA THR A 971 36.02 -30.20 -14.47
C THR A 971 35.28 -28.96 -14.93
N ILE A 972 34.94 -28.06 -13.99
CA ILE A 972 34.17 -26.85 -14.23
C ILE A 972 35.08 -25.64 -13.96
N ASN A 973 35.33 -24.82 -14.98
CA ASN A 973 36.15 -23.62 -14.92
C ASN A 973 35.33 -22.38 -15.26
N ASP A 974 35.72 -21.20 -14.76
CA ASP A 974 35.10 -19.94 -15.19
C ASP A 974 35.63 -19.47 -16.56
N GLY A 975 35.08 -18.35 -17.07
CA GLY A 975 35.51 -17.74 -18.32
C GLY A 975 36.98 -17.28 -18.35
N SER A 976 37.65 -17.19 -17.19
CA SER A 976 39.08 -16.89 -17.05
C SER A 976 39.98 -18.13 -16.97
N GLY A 977 39.40 -19.34 -16.98
CA GLY A 977 40.11 -20.62 -16.87
C GLY A 977 40.42 -21.05 -15.43
N GLN A 978 39.87 -20.37 -14.42
CA GLN A 978 40.06 -20.74 -13.02
C GLN A 978 39.06 -21.82 -12.59
N LEU A 979 39.56 -22.80 -11.84
CA LEU A 979 38.77 -23.94 -11.37
C LEU A 979 37.68 -23.54 -10.37
N VAL A 980 36.42 -23.84 -10.72
CA VAL A 980 35.22 -23.59 -9.92
C VAL A 980 34.86 -24.82 -9.09
N MET A 981 34.74 -25.98 -9.74
CA MET A 981 34.32 -27.23 -9.11
C MET A 981 34.89 -28.43 -9.85
N THR A 982 35.23 -29.49 -9.13
CA THR A 982 35.50 -30.82 -9.71
C THR A 982 34.47 -31.82 -9.23
N ILE A 983 33.99 -32.65 -10.14
CA ILE A 983 33.10 -33.77 -9.86
C ILE A 983 33.81 -35.04 -10.33
N GLU A 984 34.09 -35.94 -9.41
CA GLU A 984 34.68 -37.25 -9.67
C GLU A 984 33.59 -38.32 -9.47
N GLY A 985 33.46 -39.24 -10.42
CA GLY A 985 32.55 -40.39 -10.33
C GLY A 985 31.07 -40.03 -10.29
N LEU A 986 30.60 -39.11 -11.15
CA LEU A 986 29.17 -38.92 -11.42
C LEU A 986 28.61 -40.21 -12.03
N THR A 987 27.75 -40.91 -11.31
CA THR A 987 27.11 -42.14 -11.77
C THR A 987 25.76 -41.82 -12.39
N LEU A 988 25.61 -42.10 -13.67
CA LEU A 988 24.35 -42.04 -14.42
C LEU A 988 23.80 -43.44 -14.66
N THR A 989 22.48 -43.61 -14.56
CA THR A 989 21.80 -44.87 -14.90
C THR A 989 20.60 -44.60 -15.81
N PRO A 990 20.31 -45.51 -16.77
CA PRO A 990 19.14 -45.37 -17.62
C PRO A 990 17.87 -45.72 -16.84
N ILE A 991 16.80 -44.96 -17.06
CA ILE A 991 15.45 -45.34 -16.63
C ILE A 991 14.77 -46.03 -17.82
N ALA A 992 14.46 -47.33 -17.68
CA ALA A 992 13.83 -48.14 -18.73
C ALA A 992 12.50 -47.54 -19.21
N ILE A 993 12.23 -47.59 -20.52
CA ILE A 993 10.93 -47.25 -21.13
C ILE A 993 9.83 -48.10 -20.48
N LEU A 994 8.90 -47.47 -19.77
CA LEU A 994 7.62 -48.14 -19.47
C LEU A 994 6.82 -48.18 -20.78
N PRO A 995 6.36 -49.36 -21.24
CA PRO A 995 5.47 -49.44 -22.39
C PRO A 995 4.28 -48.53 -22.16
N THR A 996 3.92 -47.75 -23.19
CA THR A 996 2.66 -47.02 -23.25
C THR A 996 1.51 -48.02 -23.14
N GLY A 997 0.96 -48.19 -21.94
CA GLY A 997 -0.14 -49.11 -21.69
C GLY A 997 -0.15 -49.59 -20.24
N ASN A 998 -1.02 -48.95 -19.46
CA ASN A 998 -1.34 -49.09 -18.03
C ASN A 998 -0.75 -47.96 -17.18
N LYS A 999 -1.62 -47.05 -16.76
CA LYS A 999 -1.48 -46.50 -15.41
C LYS A 999 -1.72 -47.74 -14.46
N PRO A 1000 -1.07 -47.85 -13.28
CA PRO A 1000 -1.37 -48.71 -12.12
C PRO A 1000 -2.55 -48.48 -11.18
N THR A 1001 -3.58 -49.31 -10.99
CA THR A 1001 -4.95 -48.82 -10.59
C THR A 1001 -5.08 -47.31 -10.37
N ALA A 1002 -5.14 -46.47 -11.39
CA ALA A 1002 -4.46 -46.43 -12.69
C ALA A 1002 -4.53 -47.62 -13.75
N ASP A 1003 -4.69 -48.88 -13.37
CA ASP A 1003 -5.00 -50.16 -14.03
C ASP A 1003 -6.41 -50.16 -14.63
N ASP A 1004 -7.25 -49.22 -14.25
CA ASP A 1004 -8.45 -48.93 -15.02
C ASP A 1004 -8.15 -47.57 -15.64
N ILE A 1005 -7.74 -47.48 -16.91
CA ILE A 1005 -8.65 -47.48 -18.04
C ILE A 1005 -7.80 -47.61 -19.32
N CYS A 1006 -8.06 -48.65 -20.11
CA CYS A 1006 -7.77 -48.66 -21.53
C CYS A 1006 -9.06 -49.01 -22.26
N GLU A 1007 -9.76 -47.96 -22.69
CA GLU A 1007 -10.68 -47.84 -23.84
C GLU A 1007 -11.11 -46.35 -23.74
N THR A 1008 -10.80 -45.42 -24.63
CA THR A 1008 -11.07 -45.45 -26.06
C THR A 1008 -10.33 -44.29 -26.75
N THR A 1009 -9.73 -44.59 -27.90
CA THR A 1009 -9.62 -43.76 -29.13
C THR A 1009 -8.97 -42.37 -29.13
N ALA A 1010 -7.94 -42.28 -29.99
CA ALA A 1010 -7.61 -41.11 -30.78
C ALA A 1010 -8.82 -40.49 -31.50
N GLY A 1011 -8.88 -39.16 -31.52
CA GLY A 1011 -9.66 -38.32 -32.43
C GLY A 1011 -9.13 -36.89 -32.30
N THR A 1012 -8.56 -36.28 -33.34
CA THR A 1012 -9.25 -35.22 -34.12
C THR A 1012 -10.23 -34.41 -33.28
N SER A 1013 -9.97 -33.11 -33.08
CA SER A 1013 -10.87 -32.15 -32.42
C SER A 1013 -12.34 -32.44 -32.77
N PRO A 1014 -13.17 -32.86 -31.80
CA PRO A 1014 -14.61 -32.84 -31.97
C PRO A 1014 -15.11 -31.47 -31.48
N GLU A 1015 -16.07 -30.91 -32.20
CA GLU A 1015 -16.98 -29.92 -31.61
C GLU A 1015 -17.53 -30.51 -30.31
N ARG A 1016 -17.16 -29.96 -29.14
CA ARG A 1016 -17.68 -30.42 -27.85
C ARG A 1016 -19.20 -30.37 -27.92
N SER A 1017 -19.87 -31.46 -27.58
CA SER A 1017 -21.33 -31.47 -27.56
C SER A 1017 -21.83 -30.48 -26.49
N PRO A 1018 -23.03 -29.88 -26.67
CA PRO A 1018 -23.63 -29.01 -25.67
C PRO A 1018 -23.71 -29.62 -24.26
N ALA A 1019 -23.78 -30.96 -24.16
CA ALA A 1019 -23.80 -31.67 -22.87
C ALA A 1019 -22.44 -31.67 -22.17
N GLU A 1020 -21.35 -31.88 -22.91
CA GLU A 1020 -19.98 -31.86 -22.37
C GLU A 1020 -19.56 -30.43 -21.97
N ILE A 1021 -19.97 -29.42 -22.74
CA ILE A 1021 -19.76 -28.01 -22.38
C ILE A 1021 -20.52 -27.68 -21.09
N ARG A 1022 -21.77 -28.16 -20.96
CA ARG A 1022 -22.60 -27.95 -19.76
C ARG A 1022 -21.96 -28.54 -18.51
N GLU A 1023 -21.50 -29.79 -18.60
CA GLU A 1023 -20.87 -30.49 -17.47
C GLU A 1023 -19.57 -29.80 -17.05
N HIS A 1024 -18.72 -29.45 -18.03
CA HIS A 1024 -17.50 -28.70 -17.76
C HIS A 1024 -17.76 -27.34 -17.10
N LEU A 1025 -18.70 -26.55 -17.62
CA LEU A 1025 -19.06 -25.27 -17.00
C LEU A 1025 -19.63 -25.43 -15.59
N HIS A 1026 -20.38 -26.51 -15.32
CA HIS A 1026 -20.92 -26.80 -13.99
C HIS A 1026 -19.80 -27.17 -13.00
N GLU A 1027 -18.83 -27.99 -13.41
CA GLU A 1027 -17.64 -28.30 -12.62
C GLU A 1027 -16.81 -27.06 -12.30
N ARG A 1028 -16.54 -26.21 -13.29
CA ARG A 1028 -15.78 -24.95 -13.08
C ARG A 1028 -16.50 -24.01 -12.12
N ILE A 1029 -17.82 -23.90 -12.23
CA ILE A 1029 -18.62 -23.11 -11.28
C ILE A 1029 -18.50 -23.66 -9.86
N ALA A 1030 -18.52 -24.99 -9.68
CA ALA A 1030 -18.33 -25.59 -8.36
C ALA A 1030 -16.92 -25.31 -7.80
N GLU A 1031 -15.88 -25.47 -8.62
CA GLU A 1031 -14.49 -25.18 -8.25
C GLU A 1031 -14.29 -23.73 -7.79
N ILE A 1032 -14.76 -22.75 -8.58
CA ILE A 1032 -14.61 -21.32 -8.26
C ILE A 1032 -15.39 -20.94 -7.00
N MET A 1033 -16.56 -21.56 -6.80
CA MET A 1033 -17.37 -21.32 -5.59
C MET A 1033 -16.81 -22.04 -4.35
N GLY A 1034 -15.80 -22.90 -4.51
CA GLY A 1034 -15.24 -23.72 -3.43
C GLY A 1034 -16.25 -24.74 -2.87
N LEU A 1035 -17.15 -25.22 -3.73
CA LEU A 1035 -18.22 -26.16 -3.39
C LEU A 1035 -17.99 -27.50 -4.10
N GLU A 1036 -18.46 -28.59 -3.49
CA GLU A 1036 -18.52 -29.88 -4.19
C GLU A 1036 -19.63 -29.84 -5.26
N LEU A 1037 -19.49 -30.62 -6.34
CA LEU A 1037 -20.42 -30.56 -7.48
C LEU A 1037 -21.89 -30.85 -7.09
N ASP A 1038 -22.12 -31.69 -6.08
CA ASP A 1038 -23.44 -32.02 -5.54
C ASP A 1038 -24.06 -30.89 -4.69
N GLU A 1039 -23.24 -29.94 -4.22
CA GLU A 1039 -23.67 -28.73 -3.52
C GLU A 1039 -24.10 -27.60 -4.46
N VAL A 1040 -23.96 -27.78 -5.79
CA VAL A 1040 -24.31 -26.80 -6.83
C VAL A 1040 -25.55 -27.26 -7.62
N PRO A 1041 -26.77 -27.16 -7.06
CA PRO A 1041 -28.00 -27.57 -7.74
C PRO A 1041 -28.34 -26.66 -8.92
N LEU A 1042 -28.54 -27.24 -10.11
CA LEU A 1042 -28.93 -26.55 -11.35
C LEU A 1042 -30.19 -25.67 -11.21
N ALA A 1043 -31.09 -26.01 -10.27
CA ALA A 1043 -32.33 -25.30 -10.03
C ALA A 1043 -32.20 -24.03 -9.17
N GLN A 1044 -31.02 -23.75 -8.60
CA GLN A 1044 -30.76 -22.51 -7.86
C GLN A 1044 -30.07 -21.49 -8.77
N SER A 1045 -30.27 -20.20 -8.51
CA SER A 1045 -29.48 -19.15 -9.15
C SER A 1045 -28.06 -19.13 -8.59
N LEU A 1046 -27.11 -18.67 -9.39
CA LEU A 1046 -25.71 -18.50 -8.97
C LEU A 1046 -25.58 -17.57 -7.76
N ASP A 1047 -26.37 -16.50 -7.71
CA ASP A 1047 -26.42 -15.58 -6.56
C ASP A 1047 -26.92 -16.26 -5.26
N ALA A 1048 -27.89 -17.19 -5.36
CA ALA A 1048 -28.37 -17.94 -4.19
C ALA A 1048 -27.32 -18.93 -3.65
N LEU A 1049 -26.42 -19.39 -4.52
CA LEU A 1049 -25.28 -20.23 -4.19
C LEU A 1049 -24.10 -19.43 -3.62
N GLY A 1050 -24.17 -18.09 -3.65
CA GLY A 1050 -23.14 -17.22 -3.10
C GLY A 1050 -22.14 -16.69 -4.13
N LEU A 1051 -22.43 -16.80 -5.43
CA LEU A 1051 -21.61 -16.18 -6.48
C LEU A 1051 -21.59 -14.66 -6.29
N ASP A 1052 -20.39 -14.09 -6.13
CA ASP A 1052 -20.19 -12.65 -6.06
C ASP A 1052 -19.59 -12.08 -7.36
N SER A 1053 -19.38 -10.76 -7.40
CA SER A 1053 -18.81 -10.09 -8.56
C SER A 1053 -17.39 -10.52 -8.88
N LEU A 1054 -16.55 -10.85 -7.88
CA LEU A 1054 -15.17 -11.28 -8.12
C LEU A 1054 -15.14 -12.67 -8.74
N MET A 1055 -15.96 -13.59 -8.22
CA MET A 1055 -16.13 -14.93 -8.81
C MET A 1055 -16.74 -14.86 -10.21
N ALA A 1056 -17.68 -13.93 -10.45
CA ALA A 1056 -18.26 -13.72 -11.79
C ALA A 1056 -17.22 -13.19 -12.79
N PHE A 1057 -16.32 -12.28 -12.36
CA PHE A 1057 -15.20 -11.82 -13.17
C PHE A 1057 -14.23 -12.97 -13.50
N GLU A 1058 -13.89 -13.80 -12.51
CA GLU A 1058 -13.05 -14.98 -12.69
C GLU A 1058 -13.67 -15.99 -13.66
N LEU A 1059 -14.95 -16.35 -13.47
CA LEU A 1059 -15.69 -17.21 -14.38
C LEU A 1059 -15.73 -16.67 -15.81
N ARG A 1060 -15.96 -15.36 -15.97
CA ARG A 1060 -15.98 -14.74 -17.29
C ARG A 1060 -14.62 -14.82 -17.98
N ASP A 1061 -13.54 -14.50 -17.26
CA ASP A 1061 -12.18 -14.53 -17.82
C ASP A 1061 -11.81 -15.97 -18.23
N GLU A 1062 -12.19 -16.97 -17.43
CA GLU A 1062 -12.02 -18.38 -17.79
C GLU A 1062 -12.89 -18.78 -19.01
N MET A 1063 -14.15 -18.37 -19.07
CA MET A 1063 -15.01 -18.65 -20.22
C MET A 1063 -14.48 -18.01 -21.52
N GLN A 1064 -13.92 -16.81 -21.43
CA GLN A 1064 -13.26 -16.14 -22.55
C GLN A 1064 -12.00 -16.91 -22.98
N GLN A 1065 -11.23 -17.44 -22.03
CA GLN A 1065 -10.02 -18.22 -22.29
C GLN A 1065 -10.33 -19.60 -22.90
N ASP A 1066 -11.31 -20.30 -22.36
CA ASP A 1066 -11.63 -21.69 -22.73
C ASP A 1066 -12.48 -21.78 -24.01
N PHE A 1067 -13.35 -20.79 -24.25
CA PHE A 1067 -14.35 -20.84 -25.32
C PHE A 1067 -14.33 -19.62 -26.26
N GLY A 1068 -13.49 -18.61 -26.00
CA GLY A 1068 -13.38 -17.43 -26.85
C GLY A 1068 -14.61 -16.51 -26.82
N ILE A 1069 -15.53 -16.69 -25.87
CA ILE A 1069 -16.77 -15.92 -25.77
C ILE A 1069 -16.71 -14.87 -24.67
N GLU A 1070 -17.16 -13.66 -25.01
CA GLU A 1070 -17.32 -12.60 -24.02
C GLU A 1070 -18.71 -12.72 -23.38
N VAL A 1071 -18.75 -13.00 -22.09
CA VAL A 1071 -19.99 -13.11 -21.31
C VAL A 1071 -20.24 -11.79 -20.57
N PRO A 1072 -21.32 -11.06 -20.88
CA PRO A 1072 -21.71 -9.89 -20.10
C PRO A 1072 -21.92 -10.23 -18.62
N LEU A 1073 -21.38 -9.40 -17.72
CA LEU A 1073 -21.41 -9.65 -16.27
C LEU A 1073 -22.82 -9.71 -15.69
N ASP A 1074 -23.77 -8.96 -16.25
CA ASP A 1074 -25.20 -8.99 -15.90
C ASP A 1074 -25.82 -10.38 -16.08
N LEU A 1075 -25.36 -11.15 -17.07
CA LEU A 1075 -25.87 -12.50 -17.33
C LEU A 1075 -25.73 -13.45 -16.13
N PHE A 1076 -24.65 -13.32 -15.36
CA PHE A 1076 -24.40 -14.12 -14.15
C PHE A 1076 -25.42 -13.87 -13.05
N PHE A 1077 -26.04 -12.69 -13.03
CA PHE A 1077 -26.95 -12.24 -11.98
C PHE A 1077 -28.41 -12.15 -12.41
N GLU A 1078 -28.68 -12.06 -13.72
CA GLU A 1078 -30.05 -12.06 -14.27
C GLU A 1078 -30.64 -13.46 -14.42
N ALA A 1079 -29.79 -14.49 -14.56
CA ALA A 1079 -30.24 -15.86 -14.72
C ALA A 1079 -30.98 -16.37 -13.48
N SER A 1080 -32.26 -16.71 -13.65
CA SER A 1080 -33.11 -17.19 -12.55
C SER A 1080 -32.65 -18.54 -11.94
N THR A 1081 -31.89 -19.33 -12.71
CA THR A 1081 -31.31 -20.61 -12.29
C THR A 1081 -29.99 -20.84 -13.02
N LEU A 1082 -29.08 -21.62 -12.44
CA LEU A 1082 -27.85 -22.09 -13.06
C LEU A 1082 -28.14 -22.82 -14.37
N ASP A 1083 -29.21 -23.60 -14.43
CA ASP A 1083 -29.67 -24.26 -15.65
C ASP A 1083 -29.90 -23.26 -16.81
N THR A 1084 -30.57 -22.14 -16.50
CA THR A 1084 -30.84 -21.07 -17.47
C THR A 1084 -29.56 -20.39 -17.92
N PHE A 1085 -28.66 -20.10 -16.97
CA PHE A 1085 -27.35 -19.51 -17.26
C PHE A 1085 -26.53 -20.40 -18.20
N LEU A 1086 -26.38 -21.68 -17.87
CA LEU A 1086 -25.62 -22.64 -18.68
C LEU A 1086 -26.17 -22.73 -20.11
N ASN A 1087 -27.49 -22.78 -20.27
CA ASN A 1087 -28.11 -22.82 -21.60
C ASN A 1087 -27.81 -21.54 -22.41
N GLN A 1088 -27.85 -20.36 -21.78
CA GLN A 1088 -27.56 -19.08 -22.45
C GLN A 1088 -26.09 -18.97 -22.88
N VAL A 1089 -25.16 -19.46 -22.04
CA VAL A 1089 -23.73 -19.51 -22.37
C VAL A 1089 -23.48 -20.49 -23.51
N ILE A 1090 -24.07 -21.69 -23.47
CA ILE A 1090 -23.97 -22.69 -24.54
C ILE A 1090 -24.52 -22.17 -25.87
N GLU A 1091 -25.64 -21.46 -25.86
CA GLU A 1091 -26.18 -20.80 -27.06
C GLU A 1091 -25.21 -19.78 -27.64
N ARG A 1092 -24.53 -18.99 -26.79
CA ARG A 1092 -23.51 -18.04 -27.23
C ARG A 1092 -22.29 -18.73 -27.84
N ILE A 1093 -21.81 -19.79 -27.22
CA ILE A 1093 -20.71 -20.63 -27.77
C ILE A 1093 -21.10 -21.16 -29.15
N ALA A 1094 -22.35 -21.62 -29.31
CA ALA A 1094 -22.84 -22.13 -30.59
C ALA A 1094 -23.00 -21.06 -31.71
N THR A 1095 -22.94 -19.76 -31.37
CA THR A 1095 -23.02 -18.65 -32.32
C THR A 1095 -21.67 -18.07 -32.75
N VAL A 1096 -20.55 -18.56 -32.18
CA VAL A 1096 -19.20 -18.16 -32.60
C VAL A 1096 -18.79 -18.98 -33.81
N ASP A 1097 -18.53 -18.32 -34.95
CA ASP A 1097 -17.93 -18.99 -36.11
C ASP A 1097 -16.57 -19.57 -35.70
N PRO A 1098 -16.24 -20.82 -36.07
CA PRO A 1098 -14.93 -21.39 -35.78
C PRO A 1098 -13.84 -20.50 -36.42
N PRO A 1099 -12.70 -20.29 -35.75
CA PRO A 1099 -11.64 -19.45 -36.30
C PRO A 1099 -11.24 -19.96 -37.68
N VAL A 1100 -11.29 -19.06 -38.67
CA VAL A 1100 -10.90 -19.37 -40.04
C VAL A 1100 -9.40 -19.63 -40.05
N ALA A 1101 -9.01 -20.90 -40.21
CA ALA A 1101 -7.63 -21.27 -40.47
C ALA A 1101 -7.23 -20.77 -41.87
N ASN A 1102 -6.25 -19.88 -41.94
CA ASN A 1102 -5.58 -19.58 -43.21
C ASN A 1102 -4.76 -20.80 -43.65
N GLU A 1103 -4.45 -20.91 -44.94
CA GLU A 1103 -3.84 -22.10 -45.60
C GLU A 1103 -2.51 -22.60 -44.98
N ASP A 1104 -1.91 -21.85 -44.04
CA ASP A 1104 -0.68 -22.20 -43.33
C ASP A 1104 -0.87 -22.58 -41.84
N GLY A 1105 -2.11 -22.71 -41.33
CA GLY A 1105 -2.38 -23.30 -40.01
C GLY A 1105 -2.05 -22.45 -38.78
N TRP A 1106 -2.04 -21.12 -38.90
CA TRP A 1106 -1.92 -20.20 -37.75
C TRP A 1106 -3.21 -19.43 -37.48
N VAL A 1107 -3.57 -19.29 -36.20
CA VAL A 1107 -4.62 -18.39 -35.70
C VAL A 1107 -3.95 -17.07 -35.31
N GLU A 1108 -4.36 -15.96 -35.92
CA GLU A 1108 -3.92 -14.61 -35.56
C GLU A 1108 -4.63 -14.15 -34.27
N GLY A 1109 -3.86 -13.77 -33.25
CA GLY A 1109 -4.39 -13.21 -32.00
C GLY A 1109 -4.02 -13.98 -30.73
N ALA A 1110 -2.73 -14.29 -30.54
CA ALA A 1110 -2.17 -14.60 -29.23
C ALA A 1110 -0.68 -14.19 -29.24
N LEU A 1111 -0.44 -12.90 -28.97
CA LEU A 1111 0.79 -12.35 -28.41
C LEU A 1111 0.43 -11.15 -27.55
#